data_AF-A0A8S2N920-F1
#
_entry.id   AF-A0A8S2N920-F1
#
_cell.length_a   1.000
_cell.length_b   1.000
_cell.length_c   1.000
_cell.angle_alpha   90.00
_cell.angle_beta   90.00
_cell.angle_gamma   90.00
#
_symmetry.space_group_name_H-M   'P 1'
#
loop_
_entity.id
_entity.type
_entity.pdbx_description
1 polymer ?
#
loop_
_entity_poly.entity_id
_entity_poly.type
_entity_poly.pdbx_seq_one_letter_code
_entity_poly.pdbx_strand_id
1 'polypeptide(L)'
;MNEEISNAAATDEQSDSEDVLSLRNLSRTERAAIADDTLNKLRVGWYQSCEGSRIDLAEDITFSVQHTVLYTEDDLQNRKKLISSIDQQANPSSLVTDTTSYRRIEIRYCTTLQAAQSLTTEMDENSVGVLNFASAKNPGGGFLKGSSAQEESIARSSSLYSTVIQPRIFNEFYDYNRRGRSGIYSHRIIYSPRVTIFKDDNGDILSSPYHVGMVTVPAPNASVIRQPELIRSTMVERVRRLLCVFEANKHDCLVLGAFGCGVFRNDPFDVATIFRQLLESEEFKDSFKRIIFAVFNQDMPPPRSTGHHSHYSQHHHHNQQQQQSSSTGQTSATLNSSIVPVQPGEIGFDGKMLRKAMARKTVDYNPSIIRYLESSIWQNDITDGRSLQPDVLYIPNLVPPHALLSDPVNCVMTKFIRPATNKVRCPIFCVCWTPDGRRLITGASSGEFTLWNGLTFNFETILQAHDSAVRAMIWSNNEQWMLTGDHNGFVKYWQSNMNNVQVYQAHTDPVRGLTTEKELAGMDDAHEGMIWDMSWHPLGHMLVSGSNDHTTRFWTRNRPGDTVLERSEEGILMHASRLDQMHREELEHERASEEFNMPGLGFEGDLLEQLQQQHDVYNRREAGIPGLDFSNDDDEGRRRR
;
A
#
# COMPACT_ATOMS: atom_id res chain seq x y z
N MET A 1 6.53 -38.22 -19.47
CA MET A 1 7.49 -37.87 -18.41
C MET A 1 7.59 -36.34 -18.29
N ASN A 2 6.44 -35.65 -18.22
CA ASN A 2 6.28 -34.20 -18.06
C ASN A 2 4.83 -33.86 -17.62
N GLU A 3 4.18 -34.77 -16.87
CA GLU A 3 2.84 -34.56 -16.30
C GLU A 3 2.78 -34.84 -14.78
N GLU A 4 3.91 -35.16 -14.14
CA GLU A 4 3.96 -35.42 -12.69
C GLU A 4 4.55 -34.26 -11.86
N ILE A 5 4.96 -33.15 -12.50
CA ILE A 5 5.58 -32.02 -11.79
C ILE A 5 4.57 -30.90 -11.47
N SER A 6 3.39 -30.87 -12.11
CA SER A 6 2.37 -29.83 -11.85
C SER A 6 1.45 -30.12 -10.65
N ASN A 7 1.48 -31.33 -10.09
CA ASN A 7 0.60 -31.74 -8.98
C ASN A 7 1.28 -31.73 -7.60
N ALA A 8 2.57 -31.35 -7.52
CA ALA A 8 3.29 -31.26 -6.24
C ALA A 8 3.30 -29.84 -5.62
N ALA A 9 2.84 -28.82 -6.35
CA ALA A 9 2.85 -27.42 -5.90
C ALA A 9 1.50 -26.92 -5.35
N ALA A 10 0.47 -27.77 -5.30
CA ALA A 10 -0.90 -27.37 -4.93
C ALA A 10 -1.40 -27.99 -3.60
N THR A 11 -0.53 -28.64 -2.82
CA THR A 11 -0.91 -29.33 -1.58
C THR A 11 -0.32 -28.75 -0.29
N ASP A 12 0.50 -27.69 -0.34
CA ASP A 12 1.13 -27.10 0.86
C ASP A 12 0.57 -25.72 1.29
N GLU A 13 -0.45 -25.16 0.63
CA GLU A 13 -1.01 -23.85 1.01
C GLU A 13 -2.24 -23.93 1.94
N GLN A 14 -2.60 -25.11 2.47
CA GLN A 14 -3.78 -25.29 3.33
C GLN A 14 -3.47 -25.57 4.82
N SER A 15 -2.22 -25.54 5.28
CA SER A 15 -1.89 -25.73 6.71
C SER A 15 -1.67 -24.44 7.52
N ASP A 16 -1.44 -23.29 6.90
CA ASP A 16 -0.83 -22.15 7.62
C ASP A 16 -1.83 -21.04 8.05
N SER A 17 -3.14 -21.32 8.02
CA SER A 17 -4.17 -20.31 8.37
C SER A 17 -4.90 -20.54 9.70
N GLU A 18 -4.56 -21.56 10.49
CA GLU A 18 -5.20 -21.84 11.78
C GLU A 18 -4.35 -21.62 13.05
N ASP A 19 -3.05 -21.33 12.98
CA ASP A 19 -2.22 -21.12 14.18
C ASP A 19 -1.83 -19.66 14.44
N VAL A 20 -2.83 -18.77 14.58
CA VAL A 20 -2.62 -17.58 15.43
C VAL A 20 -2.84 -18.02 16.87
N LEU A 21 -1.82 -18.67 17.44
CA LEU A 21 -1.75 -18.97 18.88
C LEU A 21 -2.15 -17.72 19.65
N SER A 22 -3.32 -17.77 20.30
CA SER A 22 -3.86 -16.66 21.07
C SER A 22 -2.83 -16.25 22.13
N LEU A 23 -2.21 -15.09 21.98
CA LEU A 23 -1.26 -14.55 22.95
C LEU A 23 -1.93 -14.50 24.32
N ARG A 24 -1.35 -15.21 25.29
CA ARG A 24 -1.88 -15.22 26.66
C ARG A 24 -1.64 -13.85 27.29
N ASN A 25 -2.67 -13.32 27.97
CA ASN A 25 -2.52 -12.11 28.78
C ASN A 25 -1.72 -12.42 30.05
N LEU A 26 -0.39 -12.44 29.93
CA LEU A 26 0.52 -12.73 31.03
C LEU A 26 0.57 -11.59 32.05
N SER A 27 0.36 -11.93 33.32
CA SER A 27 0.53 -11.02 34.44
C SER A 27 1.97 -10.54 34.56
N ARG A 28 2.17 -9.43 35.28
CA ARG A 28 3.50 -8.86 35.53
C ARG A 28 4.43 -9.84 36.26
N THR A 29 3.88 -10.63 37.17
CA THR A 29 4.60 -11.64 37.95
C THR A 29 5.03 -12.82 37.09
N GLU A 30 4.16 -13.30 36.20
CA GLU A 30 4.50 -14.38 35.25
C GLU A 30 5.60 -13.94 34.28
N ARG A 31 5.53 -12.70 33.76
CA ARG A 31 6.58 -12.16 32.88
C ARG A 31 7.94 -12.03 33.58
N ALA A 32 7.95 -11.68 34.87
CA ALA A 32 9.18 -11.67 35.66
C ALA A 32 9.73 -13.09 35.89
N ALA A 33 8.86 -14.06 36.19
CA ALA A 33 9.25 -15.46 36.35
C ALA A 33 9.85 -16.05 35.05
N ILE A 34 9.27 -15.73 33.89
CA ILE A 34 9.81 -16.14 32.58
C ILE A 34 11.20 -15.52 32.37
N ALA A 35 11.41 -14.27 32.76
CA ALA A 35 12.70 -13.60 32.65
C ALA A 35 13.78 -14.27 33.52
N ASP A 36 13.45 -14.60 34.78
CA ASP A 36 14.36 -15.31 35.68
C ASP A 36 14.70 -16.71 35.15
N ASP A 37 13.70 -17.42 34.61
CA ASP A 37 13.91 -18.72 33.96
C ASP A 37 14.83 -18.62 32.73
N THR A 38 14.67 -17.59 31.90
CA THR A 38 15.55 -17.33 30.76
C THR A 38 16.98 -17.09 31.21
N LEU A 39 17.20 -16.26 32.24
CA LEU A 39 18.54 -16.03 32.79
C LEU A 39 19.17 -17.32 33.34
N ASN A 40 18.38 -18.16 34.01
CA ASN A 40 18.86 -19.46 34.48
C ASN A 40 19.31 -20.36 33.33
N LYS A 41 18.53 -20.43 32.23
CA LYS A 41 18.90 -21.19 31.03
C LYS A 41 20.15 -20.66 30.34
N LEU A 42 20.28 -19.34 30.22
CA LEU A 42 21.48 -18.70 29.67
C LEU A 42 22.73 -18.98 30.52
N ARG A 43 22.59 -19.03 31.85
CA ARG A 43 23.69 -19.36 32.77
C ARG A 43 24.08 -20.84 32.71
N VAL A 44 23.10 -21.73 32.60
CA VAL A 44 23.31 -23.18 32.52
C VAL A 44 23.82 -23.59 31.13
N GLY A 45 23.50 -22.81 30.09
CA GLY A 45 23.97 -23.02 28.73
C GLY A 45 23.20 -24.08 27.95
N TRP A 46 22.10 -24.62 28.48
CA TRP A 46 21.24 -25.57 27.77
C TRP A 46 19.80 -25.52 28.32
N TYR A 47 18.85 -26.06 27.57
CA TYR A 47 17.49 -26.29 28.02
C TYR A 47 16.92 -27.62 27.50
N GLN A 48 15.81 -28.06 28.08
CA GLN A 48 15.11 -29.27 27.64
C GLN A 48 13.87 -28.87 26.83
N SER A 49 13.71 -29.43 25.63
CA SER A 49 12.52 -29.23 24.80
C SER A 49 11.29 -29.89 25.41
N CYS A 50 10.10 -29.53 24.92
CA CYS A 50 8.84 -30.19 25.28
C CYS A 50 8.83 -31.69 24.98
N GLU A 51 9.61 -32.14 24.00
CA GLU A 51 9.81 -33.54 23.62
C GLU A 51 10.83 -34.27 24.50
N GLY A 52 11.50 -33.57 25.42
CA GLY A 52 12.46 -34.12 26.35
C GLY A 52 13.91 -34.10 25.85
N SER A 53 14.18 -33.61 24.64
CA SER A 53 15.52 -33.49 24.05
C SER A 53 16.31 -32.36 24.70
N ARG A 54 17.61 -32.57 24.93
CA ARG A 54 18.54 -31.54 25.43
C ARG A 54 19.06 -30.70 24.27
N ILE A 55 18.89 -29.39 24.36
CA ILE A 55 19.34 -28.41 23.36
C ILE A 55 20.41 -27.53 24.02
N ASP A 56 21.61 -27.52 23.44
CA ASP A 56 22.73 -26.72 23.91
C ASP A 56 22.65 -25.30 23.33
N LEU A 57 22.99 -24.31 24.15
CA LEU A 57 23.03 -22.89 23.80
C LEU A 57 24.43 -22.29 23.99
N ALA A 58 25.35 -22.99 24.65
CA ALA A 58 26.60 -22.41 25.12
C ALA A 58 27.50 -21.93 23.98
N GLU A 59 27.58 -22.71 22.89
CA GLU A 59 28.38 -22.36 21.71
C GLU A 59 27.84 -21.12 21.01
N ASP A 60 26.53 -21.08 20.73
CA ASP A 60 25.89 -19.94 20.07
C ASP A 60 25.96 -18.66 20.91
N ILE A 61 25.73 -18.76 22.22
CA ILE A 61 25.86 -17.62 23.14
C ILE A 61 27.30 -17.11 23.10
N THR A 62 28.29 -18.00 23.16
CA THR A 62 29.71 -17.62 23.13
C THR A 62 30.05 -16.92 21.82
N PHE A 63 29.60 -17.47 20.69
CA PHE A 63 29.79 -16.88 19.37
C PHE A 63 29.17 -15.49 19.28
N SER A 64 27.89 -15.34 19.66
CA SER A 64 27.15 -14.09 19.59
C SER A 64 27.77 -13.02 20.49
N VAL A 65 28.20 -13.38 21.70
CA VAL A 65 28.89 -12.49 22.64
C VAL A 65 30.23 -12.01 22.05
N GLN A 66 31.06 -12.92 21.53
CA GLN A 66 32.37 -12.56 20.98
C GLN A 66 32.29 -11.65 19.74
N HIS A 67 31.30 -11.86 18.88
CA HIS A 67 31.14 -11.13 17.62
C HIS A 67 30.16 -9.95 17.72
N THR A 68 29.69 -9.61 18.92
CA THR A 68 28.87 -8.40 19.12
C THR A 68 29.73 -7.15 18.95
N VAL A 69 29.28 -6.24 18.08
CA VAL A 69 29.99 -5.01 17.74
C VAL A 69 29.18 -3.80 18.18
N LEU A 70 29.86 -2.79 18.73
CA LEU A 70 29.31 -1.47 18.95
C LEU A 70 29.80 -0.53 17.86
N TYR A 71 28.88 0.05 17.10
CA TYR A 71 29.16 1.11 16.14
C TYR A 71 28.96 2.47 16.79
N THR A 72 29.99 3.30 16.73
CA THR A 72 29.97 4.69 17.20
C THR A 72 29.53 5.64 16.09
N GLU A 73 29.33 6.91 16.43
CA GLU A 73 28.84 7.91 15.47
C GLU A 73 29.85 8.15 14.34
N ASP A 74 31.15 8.05 14.63
CA ASP A 74 32.22 8.20 13.64
C ASP A 74 32.28 7.00 12.68
N ASP A 75 32.06 5.78 13.18
CA ASP A 75 32.01 4.57 12.36
C ASP A 75 30.87 4.62 11.33
N LEU A 76 29.76 5.26 11.72
CA LEU A 76 28.50 5.31 10.96
C LEU A 76 28.40 6.53 10.01
N GLN A 77 29.42 7.39 9.95
CA GLN A 77 29.42 8.57 9.06
C GLN A 77 29.61 8.20 7.58
N ASN A 78 30.31 7.10 7.27
CA ASN A 78 30.64 6.75 5.88
C ASN A 78 30.29 5.29 5.56
N ARG A 79 29.15 5.11 4.89
CA ARG A 79 28.62 3.82 4.42
C ARG A 79 29.65 2.98 3.67
N LYS A 80 30.40 3.58 2.72
CA LYS A 80 31.40 2.84 1.92
C LYS A 80 32.53 2.32 2.79
N LYS A 81 32.96 3.10 3.78
CA LYS A 81 33.98 2.66 4.75
C LYS A 81 33.46 1.51 5.61
N LEU A 82 32.23 1.61 6.12
CA LEU A 82 31.59 0.58 6.92
C LEU A 82 31.46 -0.76 6.18
N ILE A 83 31.02 -0.74 4.92
CA ILE A 83 30.89 -1.96 4.10
C ILE A 83 32.30 -2.55 3.85
N SER A 84 33.26 -1.71 3.47
CA SER A 84 34.63 -2.18 3.20
C SER A 84 35.37 -2.72 4.42
N SER A 85 35.10 -2.23 5.64
CA SER A 85 35.76 -2.71 6.86
C SER A 85 35.25 -4.08 7.31
N ILE A 86 33.98 -4.40 7.01
CA ILE A 86 33.38 -5.69 7.30
C ILE A 86 33.77 -6.72 6.22
N ASP A 87 33.81 -6.32 4.95
CA ASP A 87 34.26 -7.20 3.86
C ASP A 87 35.74 -7.60 3.97
N GLN A 88 36.60 -6.76 4.57
CA GLN A 88 38.00 -7.12 4.84
C GLN A 88 38.17 -8.19 5.94
N GLN A 89 37.13 -8.45 6.75
CA GLN A 89 37.12 -9.46 7.80
C GLN A 89 36.47 -10.78 7.36
N ALA A 90 35.77 -10.80 6.21
CA ALA A 90 35.13 -11.99 5.66
C ALA A 90 35.91 -12.50 4.44
N ASN A 91 36.20 -13.81 4.39
CA ASN A 91 36.80 -14.44 3.21
C ASN A 91 35.94 -14.19 1.96
N PRO A 92 36.53 -13.84 0.80
CA PRO A 92 35.79 -13.56 -0.42
C PRO A 92 35.36 -14.88 -1.07
N SER A 93 34.23 -15.43 -0.64
CA SER A 93 33.54 -16.47 -1.39
C SER A 93 32.13 -16.03 -1.72
N SER A 94 31.82 -16.11 -3.03
CA SER A 94 30.53 -15.97 -3.70
C SER A 94 29.85 -14.59 -3.66
N LEU A 95 30.32 -13.70 -4.53
CA LEU A 95 29.43 -12.75 -5.22
C LEU A 95 28.61 -13.57 -6.24
N VAL A 96 27.43 -14.02 -5.84
CA VAL A 96 26.38 -14.45 -6.77
C VAL A 96 25.42 -13.28 -6.91
N THR A 97 25.60 -12.51 -7.98
CA THR A 97 24.60 -11.55 -8.46
C THR A 97 23.48 -12.34 -9.11
N ASP A 98 22.45 -12.66 -8.32
CA ASP A 98 21.21 -13.22 -8.86
C ASP A 98 20.25 -12.06 -9.18
N THR A 99 20.21 -11.68 -10.46
CA THR A 99 19.66 -10.42 -10.98
C THR A 99 18.15 -10.44 -11.18
N THR A 100 17.39 -11.22 -10.41
CA THR A 100 15.91 -11.32 -10.55
C THR A 100 15.19 -11.66 -9.24
N SER A 101 15.51 -11.00 -8.13
CA SER A 101 14.69 -11.12 -6.91
C SER A 101 13.82 -9.89 -6.73
N TYR A 102 12.50 -10.03 -6.92
CA TYR A 102 11.53 -8.96 -6.70
C TYR A 102 11.55 -8.53 -5.22
N ARG A 103 11.67 -7.22 -4.98
CA ARG A 103 11.65 -6.67 -3.63
C ARG A 103 10.25 -6.77 -3.04
N ARG A 104 10.12 -7.43 -1.88
CA ARG A 104 8.84 -7.65 -1.21
C ARG A 104 8.78 -6.93 0.13
N ILE A 105 7.91 -5.91 0.23
CA ILE A 105 7.63 -5.20 1.48
C ILE A 105 6.25 -5.61 1.97
N GLU A 106 6.16 -6.11 3.20
CA GLU A 106 4.93 -6.57 3.83
C GLU A 106 4.69 -5.84 5.14
N ILE A 107 3.42 -5.62 5.48
CA ILE A 107 3.01 -5.18 6.81
C ILE A 107 2.21 -6.34 7.41
N ARG A 108 2.73 -6.94 8.48
CA ARG A 108 2.08 -8.07 9.16
C ARG A 108 1.66 -7.65 10.56
N TYR A 109 0.46 -8.08 10.94
CA TYR A 109 0.00 -7.96 12.31
C TYR A 109 0.41 -9.21 13.08
N CYS A 110 1.63 -9.17 13.59
CA CYS A 110 2.25 -10.22 14.38
C CYS A 110 3.37 -9.59 15.21
N THR A 111 3.89 -10.33 16.18
CA THR A 111 5.04 -9.88 16.97
C THR A 111 6.32 -9.94 16.14
N THR A 112 7.37 -9.27 16.62
CA THR A 112 8.71 -9.37 16.00
C THR A 112 9.21 -10.82 15.97
N LEU A 113 8.93 -11.62 17.01
CA LEU A 113 9.40 -12.99 17.12
C LEU A 113 8.68 -13.91 16.12
N GLN A 114 7.36 -13.79 16.00
CA GLN A 114 6.56 -14.54 15.02
C GLN A 114 6.98 -14.22 13.58
N ALA A 115 7.21 -12.94 13.26
CA ALA A 115 7.71 -12.54 11.94
C ALA A 115 9.10 -13.10 11.65
N ALA A 116 9.99 -13.07 12.64
CA ALA A 116 11.34 -13.62 12.52
C ALA A 116 11.31 -15.14 12.31
N GLN A 117 10.49 -15.87 13.07
CA GLN A 117 10.35 -17.33 12.96
C GLN A 117 9.83 -17.75 11.57
N SER A 118 8.84 -17.04 11.03
CA SER A 118 8.35 -17.28 9.67
C SER A 118 9.46 -17.05 8.62
N LEU A 119 10.27 -16.00 8.76
CA LEU A 119 11.37 -15.74 7.82
C LEU A 119 12.50 -16.76 7.91
N THR A 120 12.89 -17.19 9.11
CA THR A 120 13.96 -18.20 9.29
C THR A 120 13.54 -19.60 8.85
N THR A 121 12.23 -19.85 8.69
CA THR A 121 11.72 -21.11 8.11
C THR A 121 11.83 -21.09 6.58
N GLU A 122 11.69 -19.92 5.96
CA GLU A 122 11.67 -19.76 4.50
C GLU A 122 13.04 -19.41 3.89
N MET A 123 13.94 -18.80 4.66
CA MET A 123 15.22 -18.23 4.20
C MET A 123 16.39 -18.65 5.10
N ASP A 124 17.64 -18.46 4.63
CA ASP A 124 18.83 -18.70 5.45
C ASP A 124 18.84 -17.81 6.70
N GLU A 125 19.06 -18.40 7.87
CA GLU A 125 19.00 -17.74 9.17
C GLU A 125 20.02 -16.58 9.28
N ASN A 126 21.18 -16.71 8.61
CA ASN A 126 22.20 -15.66 8.62
C ASN A 126 21.79 -14.42 7.81
N SER A 127 20.76 -14.52 6.97
CA SER A 127 20.24 -13.42 6.15
C SER A 127 19.15 -12.60 6.84
N VAL A 128 18.65 -13.05 8.00
CA VAL A 128 17.52 -12.43 8.71
C VAL A 128 18.01 -11.45 9.79
N GLY A 129 17.70 -10.18 9.57
CA GLY A 129 17.98 -9.07 10.48
C GLY A 129 16.74 -8.59 11.22
N VAL A 130 16.83 -8.45 12.54
CA VAL A 130 15.72 -8.01 13.42
C VAL A 130 16.08 -6.71 14.14
N LEU A 131 15.16 -5.73 14.10
CA LEU A 131 15.30 -4.48 14.84
C LEU A 131 14.76 -4.59 16.27
N ASN A 132 15.64 -4.40 17.26
CA ASN A 132 15.26 -4.29 18.67
C ASN A 132 14.97 -2.82 19.04
N PHE A 133 13.76 -2.55 19.56
CA PHE A 133 13.31 -1.22 19.98
C PHE A 133 13.86 -0.87 21.35
N ALA A 134 15.17 -0.62 21.39
CA ALA A 134 15.95 -0.66 22.60
C ALA A 134 15.69 0.51 23.56
N SER A 135 15.83 0.23 24.85
CA SER A 135 16.03 1.23 25.87
C SER A 135 17.45 1.80 25.79
N ALA A 136 17.56 3.12 25.76
CA ALA A 136 18.86 3.78 25.77
C ALA A 136 19.64 3.57 27.08
N LYS A 137 18.95 3.22 28.18
CA LYS A 137 19.51 3.27 29.54
C LYS A 137 19.58 1.92 30.24
N ASN A 138 18.80 0.93 29.83
CA ASN A 138 18.68 -0.34 30.54
C ASN A 138 18.75 -1.50 29.54
N PRO A 139 19.72 -2.42 29.65
CA PRO A 139 19.78 -3.58 28.77
C PRO A 139 18.55 -4.46 28.96
N GLY A 140 17.86 -4.78 27.86
CA GLY A 140 16.60 -5.54 27.90
C GLY A 140 15.44 -4.74 28.50
N GLY A 141 15.56 -3.41 28.64
CA GLY A 141 14.52 -2.56 29.18
C GLY A 141 14.14 -2.91 30.62
N GLY A 142 12.84 -3.12 30.86
CA GLY A 142 12.28 -3.49 32.15
C GLY A 142 11.94 -4.97 32.31
N PHE A 143 12.52 -5.89 31.52
CA PHE A 143 12.04 -7.28 31.44
C PHE A 143 12.07 -8.03 32.78
N LEU A 144 13.12 -7.82 33.60
CA LEU A 144 13.24 -8.38 34.96
C LEU A 144 12.13 -7.90 35.91
N LYS A 145 11.57 -6.71 35.67
CA LYS A 145 10.46 -6.15 36.46
C LYS A 145 9.10 -6.55 35.92
N GLY A 146 9.05 -7.40 34.89
CA GLY A 146 7.83 -7.80 34.19
C GLY A 146 7.22 -6.68 33.35
N SER A 147 8.01 -5.77 32.77
CA SER A 147 7.49 -4.77 31.82
C SER A 147 7.02 -5.42 30.50
N SER A 148 6.11 -4.73 29.80
CA SER A 148 5.56 -5.17 28.51
C SER A 148 5.91 -4.15 27.43
N ALA A 149 6.94 -4.44 26.66
CA ALA A 149 7.16 -3.86 25.33
C ALA A 149 7.96 -4.87 24.48
N GLN A 150 8.31 -4.45 23.27
CA GLN A 150 8.96 -5.30 22.26
C GLN A 150 10.35 -5.79 22.73
N GLU A 151 11.20 -4.89 23.23
CA GLU A 151 12.53 -5.25 23.76
C GLU A 151 12.42 -6.26 24.91
N GLU A 152 11.47 -6.06 25.84
CA GLU A 152 11.30 -7.01 26.93
C GLU A 152 10.80 -8.39 26.48
N SER A 153 10.02 -8.47 25.39
CA SER A 153 9.63 -9.76 24.80
C SER A 153 10.86 -10.47 24.24
N ILE A 154 11.65 -9.76 23.43
CA ILE A 154 12.88 -10.28 22.84
C ILE A 154 13.85 -10.74 23.94
N ALA A 155 14.07 -9.92 24.98
CA ALA A 155 14.97 -10.26 26.08
C ALA A 155 14.51 -11.48 26.90
N ARG A 156 13.20 -11.73 27.01
CA ARG A 156 12.68 -12.94 27.65
C ARG A 156 12.81 -14.18 26.80
N SER A 157 12.82 -14.06 25.48
CA SER A 157 12.72 -15.22 24.58
C SER A 157 14.04 -15.59 23.89
N SER A 158 15.12 -14.83 24.13
CA SER A 158 16.38 -14.97 23.41
C SER A 158 17.65 -14.88 24.28
N SER A 159 18.80 -15.12 23.64
CA SER A 159 20.13 -14.87 24.22
C SER A 159 20.61 -13.42 24.13
N LEU A 160 19.81 -12.48 23.60
CA LEU A 160 20.20 -11.07 23.40
C LEU A 160 20.75 -10.43 24.68
N TYR A 161 20.19 -10.75 25.85
CA TYR A 161 20.63 -10.14 27.11
C TYR A 161 22.12 -10.40 27.41
N SER A 162 22.64 -11.59 27.05
CA SER A 162 24.04 -11.95 27.22
C SER A 162 24.98 -11.10 26.36
N THR A 163 24.53 -10.64 25.19
CA THR A 163 25.35 -9.82 24.29
C THR A 163 25.46 -8.38 24.77
N VAL A 164 24.33 -7.80 25.22
CA VAL A 164 24.26 -6.38 25.58
C VAL A 164 24.79 -6.06 26.98
N ILE A 165 24.90 -7.05 27.87
CA ILE A 165 25.42 -6.86 29.24
C ILE A 165 26.96 -6.84 29.33
N GLN A 166 27.66 -7.12 28.23
CA GLN A 166 29.12 -7.12 28.21
C GLN A 166 29.69 -5.80 28.76
N PRO A 167 30.70 -5.81 29.64
CA PRO A 167 31.23 -4.58 30.25
C PRO A 167 31.62 -3.50 29.23
N ARG A 168 32.21 -3.91 28.10
CA ARG A 168 32.58 -3.01 26.99
C ARG A 168 31.35 -2.31 26.39
N ILE A 169 30.33 -3.08 26.02
CA ILE A 169 29.09 -2.57 25.44
C ILE A 169 28.33 -1.73 26.47
N PHE A 170 28.28 -2.20 27.72
CA PHE A 170 27.52 -1.57 28.77
C PHE A 170 27.99 -0.14 29.05
N ASN A 171 29.31 0.03 29.18
CA ASN A 171 29.91 1.33 29.47
C ASN A 171 29.79 2.30 28.29
N GLU A 172 30.03 1.82 27.06
CA GLU A 172 30.07 2.67 25.87
C GLU A 172 28.69 2.98 25.28
N PHE A 173 27.65 2.19 25.59
CA PHE A 173 26.29 2.43 25.12
C PHE A 173 25.36 2.93 26.22
N TYR A 174 25.13 2.15 27.28
CA TYR A 174 24.14 2.49 28.30
C TYR A 174 24.64 3.62 29.22
N ASP A 175 25.86 3.53 29.73
CA ASP A 175 26.41 4.59 30.59
C ASP A 175 26.64 5.89 29.83
N TYR A 176 27.04 5.82 28.55
CA TYR A 176 27.11 6.99 27.67
C TYR A 176 25.75 7.70 27.57
N ASN A 177 24.68 6.96 27.24
CA ASN A 177 23.32 7.50 27.15
C ASN A 177 22.73 7.92 28.52
N ARG A 178 23.20 7.36 29.64
CA ARG A 178 22.82 7.81 31.00
C ARG A 178 23.48 9.13 31.38
N ARG A 179 24.72 9.36 30.95
CA ARG A 179 25.42 10.65 31.12
C ARG A 179 24.76 11.75 30.30
N GLY A 180 24.27 11.40 29.10
CA GLY A 180 23.44 12.28 28.28
C GLY A 180 22.09 12.58 28.93
N ARG A 181 21.82 13.86 29.23
CA ARG A 181 20.51 14.29 29.78
C ARG A 181 19.44 14.52 28.71
N SER A 182 19.79 14.37 27.43
CA SER A 182 18.87 14.59 26.32
C SER A 182 17.99 13.36 26.06
N GLY A 183 16.70 13.59 25.79
CA GLY A 183 15.75 12.55 25.36
C GLY A 183 16.03 12.05 23.93
N ILE A 184 16.95 12.68 23.20
CA ILE A 184 17.31 12.33 21.82
C ILE A 184 18.15 11.05 21.79
N TYR A 185 18.95 10.81 22.83
CA TYR A 185 19.97 9.75 22.91
C TYR A 185 21.03 9.83 21.80
N SER A 186 22.06 9.00 21.90
CA SER A 186 23.13 8.91 20.89
C SER A 186 22.71 8.11 19.65
N HIS A 187 23.49 8.20 18.59
CA HIS A 187 23.33 7.38 17.39
C HIS A 187 24.17 6.09 17.42
N ARG A 188 24.63 5.68 18.61
CA ARG A 188 25.36 4.43 18.79
C ARG A 188 24.43 3.25 18.52
N ILE A 189 24.96 2.20 17.89
CA ILE A 189 24.19 1.00 17.51
C ILE A 189 24.95 -0.23 17.96
N ILE A 190 24.26 -1.17 18.62
CA ILE A 190 24.82 -2.48 18.94
C ILE A 190 24.32 -3.47 17.88
N TYR A 191 25.24 -4.19 17.27
CA TYR A 191 24.94 -5.32 16.40
C TYR A 191 25.33 -6.62 17.09
N SER A 192 24.38 -7.54 17.22
CA SER A 192 24.58 -8.86 17.81
C SER A 192 24.28 -9.92 16.75
N PRO A 193 25.30 -10.61 16.20
CA PRO A 193 25.09 -11.68 15.22
C PRO A 193 24.59 -12.95 15.90
N ARG A 194 23.84 -13.78 15.16
CA ARG A 194 23.43 -15.14 15.56
C ARG A 194 22.84 -15.22 16.98
N VAL A 195 21.91 -14.32 17.30
CA VAL A 195 21.16 -14.36 18.55
C VAL A 195 20.16 -15.51 18.47
N THR A 196 20.23 -16.42 19.44
CA THR A 196 19.35 -17.61 19.51
C THR A 196 18.02 -17.26 20.17
N ILE A 197 16.91 -17.51 19.46
CA ILE A 197 15.56 -17.47 20.01
C ILE A 197 15.14 -18.89 20.40
N PHE A 198 14.74 -19.09 21.66
CA PHE A 198 14.42 -20.42 22.20
C PHE A 198 13.10 -20.46 22.99
N LYS A 199 12.37 -19.34 23.04
CA LYS A 199 10.98 -19.30 23.53
C LYS A 199 10.10 -18.54 22.56
N ASP A 200 8.80 -18.80 22.63
CA ASP A 200 7.78 -18.00 21.93
C ASP A 200 7.41 -16.73 22.73
N ASP A 201 6.39 -16.00 22.28
CA ASP A 201 5.87 -14.81 22.99
C ASP A 201 5.09 -15.15 24.27
N ASN A 202 4.59 -16.37 24.42
CA ASN A 202 3.93 -16.84 25.64
C ASN A 202 4.94 -17.30 26.71
N GLY A 203 6.21 -17.41 26.34
CA GLY A 203 7.29 -17.91 27.20
C GLY A 203 7.42 -19.43 27.18
N ASP A 204 6.72 -20.11 26.29
CA ASP A 204 6.83 -21.54 26.07
C ASP A 204 8.12 -21.84 25.30
N ILE A 205 8.76 -22.96 25.62
CA ILE A 205 10.07 -23.34 25.07
C ILE A 205 9.90 -23.91 23.66
N LEU A 206 10.75 -23.48 22.73
CA LEU A 206 10.77 -23.98 21.36
C LEU A 206 11.54 -25.30 21.26
N SER A 207 10.97 -26.27 20.53
CA SER A 207 11.63 -27.54 20.21
C SER A 207 12.79 -27.36 19.23
N SER A 208 12.66 -26.40 18.30
CA SER A 208 13.73 -25.98 17.40
C SER A 208 14.02 -24.49 17.62
N PRO A 209 15.14 -24.12 18.26
CA PRO A 209 15.56 -22.73 18.30
C PRO A 209 15.98 -22.26 16.91
N TYR A 210 15.90 -20.95 16.67
CA TYR A 210 16.33 -20.32 15.43
C TYR A 210 17.23 -19.13 15.71
N HIS A 211 18.05 -18.75 14.73
CA HIS A 211 19.04 -17.69 14.88
C HIS A 211 18.70 -16.46 14.04
N VAL A 212 18.97 -15.26 14.58
CA VAL A 212 18.79 -13.99 13.86
C VAL A 212 19.91 -13.00 14.18
N GLY A 213 20.23 -12.12 13.23
CA GLY A 213 21.04 -10.93 13.51
C GLY A 213 20.19 -9.84 14.16
N MET A 214 20.64 -9.24 15.26
CA MET A 214 19.90 -8.17 15.94
C MET A 214 20.62 -6.84 15.92
N VAL A 215 19.89 -5.79 15.56
CA VAL A 215 20.32 -4.40 15.67
C VAL A 215 19.57 -3.75 16.83
N THR A 216 20.31 -3.34 17.86
CA THR A 216 19.81 -2.70 19.07
C THR A 216 20.12 -1.21 19.02
N VAL A 217 19.06 -0.41 18.92
CA VAL A 217 19.15 1.06 18.80
C VAL A 217 17.95 1.72 19.48
N PRO A 218 18.13 2.82 20.24
CA PRO A 218 17.02 3.47 20.92
C PRO A 218 16.38 4.53 20.03
N ALA A 219 15.05 4.57 19.94
CA ALA A 219 14.36 5.68 19.28
C ALA A 219 14.44 6.98 20.14
N PRO A 220 14.38 8.18 19.53
CA PRO A 220 14.27 9.42 20.29
C PRO A 220 12.99 9.41 21.14
N ASN A 221 13.08 9.91 22.37
CA ASN A 221 11.97 9.92 23.29
C ASN A 221 11.09 11.18 23.11
N ALA A 222 10.14 11.09 22.18
CA ALA A 222 9.21 12.17 21.86
C ALA A 222 8.33 12.59 23.06
N SER A 223 8.13 11.72 24.06
CA SER A 223 7.38 12.09 25.28
C SER A 223 8.07 13.17 26.14
N VAL A 224 9.38 13.37 25.96
CA VAL A 224 10.19 14.33 26.75
C VAL A 224 10.69 15.50 25.91
N ILE A 225 10.87 15.32 24.61
CA ILE A 225 11.40 16.33 23.69
C ILE A 225 10.27 17.28 23.25
N ARG A 226 10.51 18.60 23.31
CA ARG A 226 9.51 19.62 22.91
C ARG A 226 9.65 20.11 21.46
N GLN A 227 10.74 19.76 20.78
CA GLN A 227 11.06 20.23 19.43
C GLN A 227 10.80 19.11 18.41
N PRO A 228 9.67 19.12 17.68
CA PRO A 228 9.29 18.03 16.75
C PRO A 228 10.26 17.90 15.57
N GLU A 229 10.80 19.01 15.06
CA GLU A 229 11.78 19.01 13.96
C GLU A 229 13.05 18.23 14.32
N LEU A 230 13.52 18.39 15.56
CA LEU A 230 14.70 17.70 16.07
C LEU A 230 14.45 16.19 16.26
N ILE A 231 13.23 15.80 16.64
CA ILE A 231 12.83 14.39 16.70
C ILE A 231 12.87 13.79 15.29
N ARG A 232 12.30 14.48 14.31
CA ARG A 232 12.24 14.02 12.92
C ARG A 232 13.64 13.89 12.31
N SER A 233 14.48 14.92 12.41
CA SER A 233 15.84 14.89 11.85
C SER A 233 16.69 13.78 12.47
N THR A 234 16.64 13.64 13.80
CA THR A 234 17.32 12.56 14.52
C THR A 234 16.82 11.18 14.08
N MET A 235 15.50 11.01 13.95
CA MET A 235 14.89 9.75 13.53
C MET A 235 15.33 9.36 12.13
N VAL A 236 15.34 10.30 11.17
CA VAL A 236 15.83 10.07 9.80
C VAL A 236 17.29 9.60 9.82
N GLU A 237 18.16 10.32 10.52
CA GLU A 237 19.58 9.97 10.61
C GLU A 237 19.79 8.60 11.28
N ARG A 238 19.01 8.28 12.31
CA ARG A 238 19.09 7.00 13.03
C ARG A 238 18.58 5.83 12.21
N VAL A 239 17.47 5.99 11.50
CA VAL A 239 16.94 4.96 10.60
C VAL A 239 17.88 4.73 9.41
N ARG A 240 18.48 5.79 8.88
CA ARG A 240 19.52 5.65 7.85
C ARG A 240 20.70 4.81 8.35
N ARG A 241 21.20 5.11 9.56
CA ARG A 241 22.35 4.40 10.16
C ARG A 241 22.03 2.94 10.47
N LEU A 242 20.84 2.62 10.99
CA LEU A 242 20.48 1.22 11.28
C LEU A 242 20.36 0.40 9.99
N LEU A 243 19.85 0.97 8.89
CA LEU A 243 19.80 0.30 7.59
C LEU A 243 21.20 0.04 7.04
N CYS A 244 22.13 1.00 7.17
CA CYS A 244 23.54 0.77 6.83
C CYS A 244 24.16 -0.40 7.61
N VAL A 245 23.82 -0.56 8.90
CA VAL A 245 24.34 -1.66 9.71
C VAL A 245 23.79 -3.01 9.22
N PHE A 246 22.51 -3.09 8.87
CA PHE A 246 21.94 -4.32 8.31
C PHE A 246 22.59 -4.70 6.98
N GLU A 247 22.72 -3.74 6.06
CA GLU A 247 23.36 -3.95 4.77
C GLU A 247 24.83 -4.39 4.93
N ALA A 248 25.60 -3.70 5.78
CA ALA A 248 27.01 -4.00 5.96
C ALA A 248 27.25 -5.39 6.57
N ASN A 249 26.26 -5.92 7.31
CA ASN A 249 26.30 -7.27 7.87
C ASN A 249 25.57 -8.31 6.97
N LYS A 250 25.25 -7.96 5.72
CA LYS A 250 24.70 -8.86 4.68
C LYS A 250 23.35 -9.47 5.03
N HIS A 251 22.49 -8.70 5.71
CA HIS A 251 21.09 -9.09 5.94
C HIS A 251 20.25 -8.74 4.72
N ASP A 252 19.67 -9.75 4.06
CA ASP A 252 18.78 -9.58 2.91
C ASP A 252 17.31 -9.44 3.33
N CYS A 253 16.95 -9.99 4.50
CA CYS A 253 15.58 -10.05 5.02
C CYS A 253 15.47 -9.29 6.34
N LEU A 254 14.59 -8.28 6.42
CA LEU A 254 14.46 -7.45 7.62
C LEU A 254 13.11 -7.61 8.32
N VAL A 255 13.13 -7.73 9.64
CA VAL A 255 11.97 -7.53 10.52
C VAL A 255 12.08 -6.17 11.21
N LEU A 256 11.25 -5.25 10.72
CA LEU A 256 11.08 -3.90 11.25
C LEU A 256 9.72 -3.79 11.96
N GLY A 257 9.33 -2.59 12.38
CA GLY A 257 8.01 -2.34 12.94
C GLY A 257 7.85 -0.91 13.43
N ALA A 258 6.93 -0.70 14.39
CA ALA A 258 6.58 0.61 14.92
C ALA A 258 7.65 1.18 15.89
N PHE A 259 8.83 1.50 15.34
CA PHE A 259 10.01 1.93 16.08
C PHE A 259 9.76 3.21 16.90
N GLY A 260 9.79 3.08 18.23
CA GLY A 260 9.61 4.21 19.14
C GLY A 260 8.17 4.71 19.30
N CYS A 261 7.17 4.04 18.73
CA CYS A 261 5.77 4.51 18.76
C CYS A 261 5.00 4.16 20.04
N GLY A 262 5.53 3.26 20.87
CA GLY A 262 4.92 2.89 22.16
C GLY A 262 5.26 3.88 23.28
N VAL A 263 6.08 3.44 24.24
CA VAL A 263 6.46 4.22 25.44
C VAL A 263 7.10 5.57 25.09
N PHE A 264 7.83 5.66 23.98
CA PHE A 264 8.49 6.89 23.54
C PHE A 264 7.59 7.86 22.78
N ARG A 265 6.36 7.46 22.43
CA ARG A 265 5.31 8.30 21.82
C ARG A 265 5.70 9.00 20.51
N ASN A 266 6.54 8.38 19.68
CA ASN A 266 6.75 8.86 18.32
C ASN A 266 5.49 8.59 17.48
N ASP A 267 5.16 9.50 16.57
CA ASP A 267 4.01 9.32 15.69
C ASP A 267 4.24 8.16 14.70
N PRO A 268 3.36 7.13 14.66
CA PRO A 268 3.53 5.98 13.76
C PRO A 268 3.56 6.36 12.28
N PHE A 269 2.81 7.38 11.88
CA PHE A 269 2.75 7.81 10.48
C PHE A 269 4.06 8.47 10.06
N ASP A 270 4.64 9.33 10.91
CA ASP A 270 5.97 9.90 10.68
C ASP A 270 7.05 8.83 10.59
N VAL A 271 7.07 7.86 11.50
CA VAL A 271 8.05 6.77 11.49
C VAL A 271 7.92 5.93 10.22
N ALA A 272 6.70 5.54 9.83
CA ALA A 272 6.46 4.80 8.60
C ALA A 272 6.88 5.60 7.36
N THR A 273 6.63 6.91 7.34
CA THR A 273 7.04 7.81 6.25
C THR A 273 8.56 7.88 6.13
N ILE A 274 9.28 7.96 7.25
CA ILE A 274 10.75 7.97 7.27
C ILE A 274 11.32 6.66 6.73
N PHE A 275 10.80 5.52 7.20
CA PHE A 275 11.21 4.21 6.67
C PHE A 275 10.93 4.13 5.18
N ARG A 276 9.75 4.51 4.71
CA ARG A 276 9.40 4.52 3.29
C ARG A 276 10.37 5.38 2.47
N GLN A 277 10.61 6.62 2.88
CA GLN A 277 11.51 7.54 2.16
C GLN A 277 12.93 6.98 2.04
N LEU A 278 13.48 6.40 3.10
CA LEU A 278 14.83 5.82 3.08
C LEU A 278 14.87 4.52 2.27
N LEU A 279 13.87 3.67 2.43
CA LEU A 279 13.77 2.40 1.71
C LEU A 279 13.53 2.59 0.20
N GLU A 280 12.81 3.63 -0.22
CA GLU A 280 12.59 3.99 -1.62
C GLU A 280 13.74 4.84 -2.21
N SER A 281 14.63 5.38 -1.37
CA SER A 281 15.79 6.14 -1.86
C SER A 281 16.76 5.26 -2.63
N GLU A 282 17.47 5.86 -3.60
CA GLU A 282 18.54 5.22 -4.38
C GLU A 282 19.63 4.56 -3.49
N GLU A 283 19.70 4.93 -2.22
CA GLU A 283 20.67 4.36 -1.30
C GLU A 283 20.33 2.93 -0.89
N PHE A 284 19.06 2.61 -0.61
CA PHE A 284 18.64 1.31 -0.05
C PHE A 284 17.62 0.57 -0.93
N LYS A 285 17.34 1.09 -2.11
CA LYS A 285 16.31 0.56 -3.02
C LYS A 285 16.54 -0.92 -3.37
N ASP A 286 17.80 -1.30 -3.54
CA ASP A 286 18.24 -2.63 -3.97
C ASP A 286 19.00 -3.40 -2.89
N SER A 287 19.07 -2.87 -1.66
CA SER A 287 19.87 -3.48 -0.57
C SER A 287 19.18 -4.67 0.11
N PHE A 288 17.86 -4.78 0.05
CA PHE A 288 17.09 -5.78 0.82
C PHE A 288 16.05 -6.48 -0.06
N LYS A 289 16.03 -7.82 -0.02
CA LYS A 289 15.10 -8.65 -0.80
C LYS A 289 13.70 -8.65 -0.18
N ARG A 290 13.59 -8.78 1.14
CA ARG A 290 12.31 -8.86 1.85
C ARG A 290 12.30 -8.03 3.11
N ILE A 291 11.24 -7.26 3.33
CA ILE A 291 11.08 -6.41 4.51
C ILE A 291 9.70 -6.66 5.09
N ILE A 292 9.62 -7.08 6.36
CA ILE A 292 8.38 -7.25 7.11
C ILE A 292 8.32 -6.17 8.19
N PHE A 293 7.29 -5.33 8.13
CA PHE A 293 6.90 -4.48 9.24
C PHE A 293 5.94 -5.24 10.16
N ALA A 294 6.48 -5.81 11.24
CA ALA A 294 5.72 -6.48 12.28
C ALA A 294 5.13 -5.44 13.24
N VAL A 295 3.83 -5.17 13.12
CA VAL A 295 3.12 -4.16 13.93
C VAL A 295 2.07 -4.85 14.77
N PHE A 296 2.45 -5.24 15.98
CA PHE A 296 1.54 -5.81 16.97
C PHE A 296 0.95 -4.72 17.86
N ASN A 297 -0.39 -4.69 17.98
CA ASN A 297 -1.08 -3.78 18.89
C ASN A 297 -2.27 -4.50 19.55
N GLN A 298 -2.17 -4.76 20.86
CA GLN A 298 -3.19 -5.46 21.65
C GLN A 298 -4.57 -4.78 21.61
N ASP A 299 -4.63 -3.48 21.28
CA ASP A 299 -5.87 -2.68 21.26
C ASP A 299 -6.53 -2.57 19.87
N MET A 300 -5.93 -3.13 18.82
CA MET A 300 -6.47 -3.11 17.45
C MET A 300 -6.75 -4.54 16.97
N PRO A 301 -7.92 -4.83 16.35
CA PRO A 301 -8.12 -6.12 15.71
C PRO A 301 -7.13 -6.28 14.53
N PRO A 302 -6.70 -7.51 14.21
CA PRO A 302 -5.80 -7.75 13.07
C PRO A 302 -6.40 -7.20 11.76
N PRO A 303 -5.59 -6.61 10.87
CA PRO A 303 -6.00 -6.31 9.51
C PRO A 303 -6.36 -7.63 8.83
N ARG A 304 -7.56 -7.70 8.25
CA ARG A 304 -8.01 -8.86 7.49
C ARG A 304 -7.11 -9.00 6.27
N SER A 305 -6.36 -10.11 6.19
CA SER A 305 -5.65 -10.48 4.97
C SER A 305 -6.68 -10.71 3.86
N THR A 306 -6.41 -10.12 2.71
CA THR A 306 -7.10 -10.38 1.46
C THR A 306 -6.61 -11.73 0.94
N GLY A 307 -7.30 -12.81 1.32
CA GLY A 307 -7.12 -14.15 0.76
C GLY A 307 -8.46 -14.67 0.27
N HIS A 308 -8.61 -14.77 -1.05
CA HIS A 308 -9.69 -15.50 -1.69
C HIS A 308 -9.47 -17.00 -1.46
N HIS A 309 -10.17 -17.63 -0.52
CA HIS A 309 -10.48 -19.04 -0.62
C HIS A 309 -11.90 -19.30 -0.11
N SER A 310 -12.76 -19.62 -1.07
CA SER A 310 -14.06 -20.22 -0.92
C SER A 310 -13.90 -21.63 -0.36
N HIS A 311 -14.27 -21.85 0.90
CA HIS A 311 -14.60 -23.19 1.37
C HIS A 311 -16.09 -23.28 1.70
N TYR A 312 -16.75 -24.04 0.83
CA TYR A 312 -18.07 -24.62 1.03
C TYR A 312 -18.03 -25.50 2.29
N SER A 313 -18.84 -25.16 3.30
CA SER A 313 -19.25 -26.16 4.28
C SER A 313 -20.73 -26.45 4.08
N GLN A 314 -20.98 -27.64 3.52
CA GLN A 314 -22.30 -28.25 3.46
C GLN A 314 -22.71 -28.65 4.88
N HIS A 315 -23.73 -27.97 5.42
CA HIS A 315 -24.55 -28.54 6.48
C HIS A 315 -26.00 -28.66 6.02
N HIS A 316 -26.33 -29.88 5.61
CA HIS A 316 -27.67 -30.43 5.69
C HIS A 316 -28.12 -30.46 7.17
N HIS A 317 -29.20 -29.75 7.52
CA HIS A 317 -30.48 -30.39 7.85
C HIS A 317 -31.54 -29.42 8.43
N HIS A 318 -32.76 -29.69 7.97
CA HIS A 318 -34.04 -29.59 8.65
C HIS A 318 -34.76 -28.24 8.80
N ASN A 319 -35.70 -28.06 7.87
CA ASN A 319 -37.02 -27.45 8.02
C ASN A 319 -37.54 -27.39 9.46
N GLN A 320 -37.92 -26.19 9.88
CA GLN A 320 -39.17 -26.01 10.61
C GLN A 320 -39.82 -24.69 10.19
N GLN A 321 -40.88 -24.83 9.39
CA GLN A 321 -41.91 -23.83 9.20
C GLN A 321 -42.55 -23.54 10.56
N GLN A 322 -42.60 -22.27 10.97
CA GLN A 322 -43.66 -21.82 11.85
C GLN A 322 -44.37 -20.62 11.24
N GLN A 323 -45.67 -20.88 11.08
CA GLN A 323 -46.66 -20.09 10.38
C GLN A 323 -46.96 -18.80 11.15
N GLN A 324 -47.21 -17.77 10.35
CA GLN A 324 -47.86 -16.54 10.75
C GLN A 324 -49.32 -16.83 11.14
N SER A 325 -49.79 -16.21 12.22
CA SER A 325 -51.21 -15.93 12.41
C SER A 325 -51.39 -14.47 12.81
N SER A 326 -52.15 -13.79 11.97
CA SER A 326 -52.63 -12.42 12.03
C SER A 326 -53.60 -12.15 13.18
N SER A 327 -53.55 -10.95 13.76
CA SER A 327 -54.75 -10.25 14.21
C SER A 327 -54.59 -8.73 14.09
N THR A 328 -55.48 -8.17 13.29
CA THR A 328 -55.78 -6.77 12.98
C THR A 328 -56.17 -5.92 14.19
N GLY A 329 -55.88 -4.62 14.12
CA GLY A 329 -56.47 -3.61 15.00
C GLY A 329 -55.90 -2.20 14.75
N GLN A 330 -56.55 -1.46 13.84
CA GLN A 330 -56.37 -0.01 13.68
C GLN A 330 -56.75 0.73 14.97
N THR A 331 -56.06 1.81 15.34
CA THR A 331 -56.63 3.17 15.45
C THR A 331 -55.58 4.19 15.93
N SER A 332 -55.66 5.35 15.31
CA SER A 332 -54.96 6.61 15.56
C SER A 332 -55.13 7.15 16.98
N ALA A 333 -54.09 7.79 17.54
CA ALA A 333 -54.27 8.72 18.65
C ALA A 333 -53.21 9.84 18.64
N THR A 334 -53.77 11.04 18.68
CA THR A 334 -53.22 12.39 18.77
C THR A 334 -52.41 12.68 20.03
N LEU A 335 -51.46 13.61 19.88
CA LEU A 335 -50.78 14.34 20.96
C LEU A 335 -51.79 14.93 21.96
N ASN A 336 -51.54 14.73 23.26
CA ASN A 336 -51.73 15.79 24.25
C ASN A 336 -50.94 15.52 25.54
N SER A 337 -50.26 16.57 25.97
CA SER A 337 -49.47 16.72 27.18
C SER A 337 -50.33 16.78 28.45
N SER A 338 -49.93 16.06 29.49
CA SER A 338 -50.15 16.50 30.88
C SER A 338 -49.17 15.79 31.81
N ILE A 339 -48.31 16.58 32.47
CA ILE A 339 -47.37 16.13 33.50
C ILE A 339 -48.14 16.01 34.82
N VAL A 340 -48.17 14.81 35.40
CA VAL A 340 -48.61 14.57 36.79
C VAL A 340 -47.41 13.99 37.55
N PRO A 341 -47.01 14.56 38.70
CA PRO A 341 -45.91 14.02 39.48
C PRO A 341 -46.40 12.85 40.34
N VAL A 342 -45.79 11.67 40.18
CA VAL A 342 -46.06 10.49 41.00
C VAL A 342 -44.92 10.31 42.02
N GLN A 343 -45.29 10.13 43.29
CA GLN A 343 -44.38 9.89 44.41
C GLN A 343 -43.72 8.50 44.36
N PRO A 344 -42.54 8.32 44.98
CA PRO A 344 -41.73 7.12 44.79
C PRO A 344 -42.18 5.99 45.72
N GLY A 345 -42.75 4.93 45.14
CA GLY A 345 -43.06 3.67 45.81
C GLY A 345 -43.01 2.51 44.84
N GLU A 346 -42.02 1.64 45.01
CA GLU A 346 -41.89 0.25 44.54
C GLU A 346 -42.24 -0.07 43.07
N ILE A 347 -41.20 -0.08 42.22
CA ILE A 347 -41.26 -0.70 40.90
C ILE A 347 -40.53 -2.05 40.97
N GLY A 348 -41.31 -3.14 40.94
CA GLY A 348 -40.81 -4.48 40.64
C GLY A 348 -40.19 -4.51 39.25
N PHE A 349 -38.90 -4.83 39.17
CA PHE A 349 -38.13 -4.82 37.94
C PHE A 349 -38.29 -6.16 37.21
N ASP A 350 -39.15 -6.19 36.18
CA ASP A 350 -39.24 -7.32 35.26
C ASP A 350 -38.03 -7.28 34.29
N GLY A 351 -37.15 -8.27 34.42
CA GLY A 351 -35.75 -8.29 33.94
C GLY A 351 -35.52 -8.35 32.43
N LYS A 352 -36.32 -7.67 31.60
CA LYS A 352 -35.98 -7.46 30.19
C LYS A 352 -35.18 -6.17 30.06
N MET A 353 -33.85 -6.31 30.02
CA MET A 353 -32.94 -5.20 29.70
C MET A 353 -33.44 -4.45 28.46
N LEU A 354 -33.90 -3.21 28.65
CA LEU A 354 -34.15 -2.26 27.58
C LEU A 354 -32.83 -2.09 26.81
N ARG A 355 -32.79 -2.59 25.57
CA ARG A 355 -31.66 -2.35 24.67
C ARG A 355 -31.51 -0.83 24.55
N LYS A 356 -30.37 -0.31 25.06
CA LYS A 356 -30.01 1.09 24.94
C LYS A 356 -30.12 1.50 23.47
N ALA A 357 -30.94 2.51 23.18
CA ALA A 357 -31.06 3.05 21.83
C ALA A 357 -29.67 3.55 21.40
N MET A 358 -29.05 2.82 20.48
CA MET A 358 -27.74 3.19 19.96
C MET A 358 -27.94 4.38 19.02
N ALA A 359 -27.56 5.58 19.48
CA ALA A 359 -27.54 6.77 18.65
C ALA A 359 -26.59 6.51 17.47
N ARG A 360 -27.15 6.46 16.26
CA ARG A 360 -26.37 6.22 15.04
C ARG A 360 -25.77 7.54 14.59
N LYS A 361 -24.48 7.54 14.27
CA LYS A 361 -23.82 8.71 13.68
C LYS A 361 -24.44 8.98 12.31
N THR A 362 -24.92 10.19 12.10
CA THR A 362 -25.49 10.67 10.83
C THR A 362 -24.57 11.74 10.26
N VAL A 363 -24.45 11.79 8.94
CA VAL A 363 -23.79 12.91 8.26
C VAL A 363 -24.89 13.72 7.63
N ASP A 364 -25.20 14.83 8.29
CA ASP A 364 -26.16 15.79 7.76
C ASP A 364 -25.39 16.90 7.05
N TYR A 365 -25.50 16.93 5.72
CA TYR A 365 -24.91 17.96 4.88
C TYR A 365 -25.89 19.11 4.61
N ASN A 366 -27.16 19.00 5.01
CA ASN A 366 -28.18 20.02 4.75
C ASN A 366 -27.82 21.38 5.38
N PRO A 367 -27.32 21.47 6.64
CA PRO A 367 -26.96 22.75 7.22
C PRO A 367 -25.90 23.48 6.40
N SER A 368 -24.93 22.75 5.85
CA SER A 368 -23.88 23.33 5.01
C SER A 368 -24.41 23.84 3.67
N ILE A 369 -25.31 23.09 3.03
CA ILE A 369 -25.96 23.52 1.79
C ILE A 369 -26.85 24.75 2.04
N ILE A 370 -27.67 24.74 3.09
CA ILE A 370 -28.51 25.88 3.46
C ILE A 370 -27.64 27.11 3.69
N ARG A 371 -26.54 26.98 4.44
CA ARG A 371 -25.61 28.07 4.71
C ARG A 371 -24.99 28.63 3.43
N TYR A 372 -24.65 27.77 2.49
CA TYR A 372 -24.14 28.16 1.18
C TYR A 372 -25.18 28.91 0.36
N LEU A 373 -26.43 28.44 0.33
CA LEU A 373 -27.51 29.12 -0.37
C LEU A 373 -27.84 30.48 0.27
N GLU A 374 -27.75 30.60 1.59
CA GLU A 374 -27.88 31.88 2.30
C GLU A 374 -26.73 32.84 1.97
N SER A 375 -25.49 32.35 1.92
CA SER A 375 -24.31 33.17 1.66
C SER A 375 -24.19 33.58 0.19
N SER A 376 -24.61 32.71 -0.74
CA SER A 376 -24.56 32.95 -2.19
C SER A 376 -25.46 34.11 -2.62
N ILE A 377 -26.44 34.51 -1.81
CA ILE A 377 -27.27 35.69 -2.07
C ILE A 377 -26.44 36.99 -2.03
N TRP A 378 -25.39 37.02 -1.20
CA TRP A 378 -24.61 38.24 -0.94
C TRP A 378 -23.13 38.13 -1.38
N GLN A 379 -22.69 36.95 -1.81
CA GLN A 379 -21.35 36.70 -2.35
C GLN A 379 -21.41 36.75 -3.87
N ASN A 380 -20.74 37.71 -4.49
CA ASN A 380 -20.71 37.83 -5.95
C ASN A 380 -19.60 36.98 -6.57
N ASP A 381 -18.52 36.77 -5.83
CA ASP A 381 -17.33 36.04 -6.30
C ASP A 381 -16.68 35.21 -5.17
N ILE A 382 -15.77 34.29 -5.53
CA ILE A 382 -14.99 33.47 -4.60
C ILE A 382 -14.13 34.30 -3.64
N THR A 383 -13.83 35.56 -3.99
CA THR A 383 -13.08 36.51 -3.17
C THR A 383 -13.90 37.11 -2.03
N ASP A 384 -15.24 37.11 -2.15
CA ASP A 384 -16.17 37.52 -1.08
C ASP A 384 -16.35 36.40 -0.03
N GLY A 385 -15.84 35.21 -0.31
CA GLY A 385 -15.83 34.07 0.61
C GLY A 385 -14.94 34.31 1.82
N ARG A 386 -15.51 34.18 3.04
CA ARG A 386 -14.71 34.20 4.28
C ARG A 386 -14.07 32.84 4.50
N SER A 387 -12.77 32.81 4.80
CA SER A 387 -12.10 31.57 5.20
C SER A 387 -12.63 31.06 6.53
N LEU A 388 -12.83 29.74 6.62
CA LEU A 388 -13.31 29.10 7.83
C LEU A 388 -12.17 28.99 8.84
N GLN A 389 -12.39 29.47 10.07
CA GLN A 389 -11.39 29.34 11.11
C GLN A 389 -11.28 27.88 11.60
N PRO A 390 -10.07 27.37 11.90
CA PRO A 390 -9.83 25.99 12.30
C PRO A 390 -10.19 25.76 13.78
N ASP A 391 -11.42 26.06 14.16
CA ASP A 391 -11.95 25.88 15.51
C ASP A 391 -13.38 25.28 15.44
N VAL A 392 -13.69 24.42 16.41
CA VAL A 392 -14.97 23.69 16.53
C VAL A 392 -16.16 24.65 16.57
N LEU A 393 -15.96 25.86 17.10
CA LEU A 393 -16.98 26.92 17.14
C LEU A 393 -17.45 27.35 15.75
N TYR A 394 -16.64 27.15 14.70
CA TYR A 394 -16.96 27.54 13.34
C TYR A 394 -17.60 26.41 12.51
N ILE A 395 -17.80 25.21 13.06
CA ILE A 395 -18.53 24.11 12.38
C ILE A 395 -19.89 24.55 11.81
N PRO A 396 -20.72 25.36 12.49
CA PRO A 396 -21.98 25.83 11.92
C PRO A 396 -21.84 26.72 10.67
N ASN A 397 -20.65 27.28 10.42
CA ASN A 397 -20.35 28.09 9.24
C ASN A 397 -19.76 27.26 8.09
N LEU A 398 -19.68 25.94 8.22
CA LEU A 398 -19.17 25.06 7.18
C LEU A 398 -20.10 25.09 5.96
N VAL A 399 -19.55 25.42 4.79
CA VAL A 399 -20.21 25.38 3.48
C VAL A 399 -19.77 24.11 2.73
N PRO A 400 -20.47 23.65 1.67
CA PRO A 400 -20.08 22.43 0.97
C PRO A 400 -18.73 22.62 0.26
N PRO A 401 -17.97 21.54 0.02
CA PRO A 401 -16.63 21.62 -0.59
C PRO A 401 -16.57 22.38 -1.92
N HIS A 402 -17.63 22.34 -2.74
CA HIS A 402 -17.72 23.08 -3.99
C HIS A 402 -17.67 24.61 -3.81
N ALA A 403 -18.02 25.12 -2.64
CA ALA A 403 -17.95 26.55 -2.31
C ALA A 403 -16.55 26.99 -1.83
N LEU A 404 -15.65 26.05 -1.52
CA LEU A 404 -14.34 26.29 -0.93
C LEU A 404 -13.22 25.78 -1.85
N LEU A 405 -13.33 26.05 -3.16
CA LEU A 405 -12.34 25.64 -4.16
C LEU A 405 -10.96 26.29 -3.95
N SER A 406 -10.90 27.42 -3.22
CA SER A 406 -9.67 28.10 -2.85
C SER A 406 -8.90 27.42 -1.73
N ASP A 407 -9.54 26.57 -0.92
CA ASP A 407 -8.94 25.90 0.23
C ASP A 407 -8.49 24.47 -0.14
N PRO A 408 -7.17 24.20 -0.19
CA PRO A 408 -6.65 22.88 -0.55
C PRO A 408 -7.08 21.77 0.41
N VAL A 409 -7.43 22.11 1.66
CA VAL A 409 -7.84 21.12 2.67
C VAL A 409 -9.14 20.39 2.28
N ASN A 410 -9.98 21.00 1.43
CA ASN A 410 -11.23 20.39 0.98
C ASN A 410 -11.07 19.33 -0.11
N CYS A 411 -9.86 19.17 -0.68
CA CYS A 411 -9.63 18.15 -1.71
C CYS A 411 -9.47 16.73 -1.14
N VAL A 412 -9.40 16.56 0.18
CA VAL A 412 -9.15 15.25 0.81
C VAL A 412 -10.24 14.86 1.80
N MET A 413 -10.95 13.76 1.53
CA MET A 413 -11.88 13.13 2.49
C MET A 413 -11.12 12.22 3.46
N THR A 414 -10.67 12.76 4.61
CA THR A 414 -9.87 12.00 5.60
C THR A 414 -10.69 11.36 6.72
N LYS A 415 -11.96 11.77 6.90
CA LYS A 415 -12.80 11.31 8.02
C LYS A 415 -13.59 10.06 7.67
N PHE A 416 -13.19 8.92 8.22
CA PHE A 416 -13.99 7.69 8.17
C PHE A 416 -15.26 7.82 9.04
N ILE A 417 -16.42 7.58 8.44
CA ILE A 417 -17.72 7.68 9.15
C ILE A 417 -18.16 6.30 9.63
N ARG A 418 -18.37 5.36 8.71
CA ARG A 418 -18.93 4.04 9.01
C ARG A 418 -18.74 3.07 7.84
N PRO A 419 -18.50 1.77 8.10
CA PRO A 419 -18.63 0.72 7.09
C PRO A 419 -20.09 0.25 6.99
N ALA A 420 -20.63 0.22 5.77
CA ALA A 420 -21.94 -0.35 5.47
C ALA A 420 -21.73 -1.73 4.81
N THR A 421 -22.35 -2.78 5.36
CA THR A 421 -22.18 -4.15 4.85
C THR A 421 -23.53 -4.83 4.76
N ASN A 422 -23.72 -5.59 3.67
CA ASN A 422 -24.87 -6.45 3.50
C ASN A 422 -24.74 -7.75 4.29
N LYS A 423 -25.88 -8.43 4.47
CA LYS A 423 -25.91 -9.77 5.08
C LYS A 423 -25.05 -10.75 4.28
N VAL A 424 -25.20 -10.72 2.96
CA VAL A 424 -24.35 -11.46 2.03
C VAL A 424 -23.20 -10.55 1.61
N ARG A 425 -21.97 -11.05 1.76
CA ARG A 425 -20.76 -10.30 1.39
C ARG A 425 -20.42 -10.62 -0.06
N CYS A 426 -20.70 -9.65 -0.93
CA CYS A 426 -20.33 -9.68 -2.34
C CYS A 426 -19.42 -8.49 -2.65
N PRO A 427 -18.45 -8.61 -3.57
CA PRO A 427 -17.77 -7.48 -4.16
C PRO A 427 -18.76 -6.48 -4.77
N ILE A 428 -18.48 -5.19 -4.59
CA ILE A 428 -19.26 -4.08 -5.19
C ILE A 428 -18.40 -3.51 -6.32
N PHE A 429 -18.93 -3.50 -7.54
CA PHE A 429 -18.17 -3.05 -8.72
C PHE A 429 -18.50 -1.63 -9.13
N CYS A 430 -19.73 -1.16 -8.85
CA CYS A 430 -20.13 0.20 -9.18
C CYS A 430 -20.99 0.80 -8.06
N VAL A 431 -20.93 2.12 -7.91
CA VAL A 431 -21.67 2.89 -6.93
C VAL A 431 -22.19 4.16 -7.60
N CYS A 432 -23.43 4.54 -7.32
CA CYS A 432 -24.04 5.75 -7.88
C CYS A 432 -25.01 6.39 -6.89
N TRP A 433 -24.92 7.71 -6.72
CA TRP A 433 -25.91 8.46 -5.96
C TRP A 433 -27.18 8.64 -6.78
N THR A 434 -28.35 8.65 -6.13
CA THR A 434 -29.55 9.18 -6.79
C THR A 434 -29.39 10.68 -7.02
N PRO A 435 -30.01 11.26 -8.07
CA PRO A 435 -29.84 12.68 -8.39
C PRO A 435 -30.29 13.61 -7.25
N ASP A 436 -31.27 13.19 -6.46
CA ASP A 436 -31.72 13.89 -5.26
C ASP A 436 -30.79 13.74 -4.04
N GLY A 437 -29.75 12.90 -4.12
CA GLY A 437 -28.81 12.59 -3.03
C GLY A 437 -29.42 11.81 -1.87
N ARG A 438 -30.72 11.45 -1.93
CA ARG A 438 -31.43 10.80 -0.82
C ARG A 438 -30.99 9.36 -0.64
N ARG A 439 -30.59 8.69 -1.70
CA ARG A 439 -30.20 7.28 -1.71
C ARG A 439 -28.86 7.08 -2.42
N LEU A 440 -28.13 6.08 -1.97
CA LEU A 440 -26.93 5.59 -2.63
C LEU A 440 -27.22 4.19 -3.13
N ILE A 441 -26.93 3.93 -4.40
CA ILE A 441 -27.14 2.64 -5.06
C ILE A 441 -25.77 2.00 -5.25
N THR A 442 -25.68 0.72 -4.90
CA THR A 442 -24.48 -0.09 -5.05
C THR A 442 -24.80 -1.34 -5.88
N GLY A 443 -23.98 -1.61 -6.90
CA GLY A 443 -24.11 -2.79 -7.77
C GLY A 443 -23.16 -3.90 -7.33
N ALA A 444 -23.72 -5.04 -6.93
CA ALA A 444 -22.96 -6.18 -6.46
C ALA A 444 -22.57 -7.15 -7.59
N SER A 445 -21.59 -8.02 -7.31
CA SER A 445 -21.22 -9.12 -8.19
C SER A 445 -22.32 -10.15 -8.44
N SER A 446 -23.31 -10.23 -7.54
CA SER A 446 -24.49 -11.08 -7.64
C SER A 446 -25.57 -10.54 -8.59
N GLY A 447 -25.39 -9.34 -9.14
CA GLY A 447 -26.44 -8.67 -9.92
C GLY A 447 -27.47 -7.92 -9.07
N GLU A 448 -27.29 -7.87 -7.76
CA GLU A 448 -28.17 -7.17 -6.83
C GLU A 448 -27.83 -5.68 -6.74
N PHE A 449 -28.88 -4.86 -6.62
CA PHE A 449 -28.78 -3.49 -6.13
C PHE A 449 -29.06 -3.44 -4.65
N THR A 450 -28.16 -2.79 -3.93
CA THR A 450 -28.44 -2.38 -2.55
C THR A 450 -28.59 -0.87 -2.50
N LEU A 451 -29.73 -0.45 -1.96
CA LEU A 451 -30.08 0.93 -1.72
C LEU A 451 -29.76 1.27 -0.26
N TRP A 452 -28.96 2.31 -0.09
CA TRP A 452 -28.59 2.87 1.20
C TRP A 452 -29.22 4.24 1.37
N ASN A 453 -29.61 4.56 2.60
CA ASN A 453 -30.05 5.89 2.97
C ASN A 453 -28.86 6.88 2.93
N GLY A 454 -28.97 7.98 2.19
CA GLY A 454 -27.88 8.92 1.93
C GLY A 454 -27.38 9.72 3.14
N LEU A 455 -28.20 9.91 4.17
CA LEU A 455 -27.84 10.69 5.38
C LEU A 455 -27.27 9.81 6.48
N THR A 456 -27.85 8.61 6.63
CA THR A 456 -27.58 7.73 7.77
C THR A 456 -26.80 6.48 7.39
N PHE A 457 -26.55 6.26 6.10
CA PHE A 457 -25.89 5.09 5.51
C PHE A 457 -26.46 3.76 6.03
N ASN A 458 -27.76 3.75 6.29
CA ASN A 458 -28.48 2.56 6.72
C ASN A 458 -28.99 1.80 5.49
N PHE A 459 -29.01 0.48 5.60
CA PHE A 459 -29.66 -0.39 4.63
C PHE A 459 -31.14 -0.02 4.50
N GLU A 460 -31.60 0.22 3.29
CA GLU A 460 -33.01 0.50 2.99
C GLU A 460 -33.66 -0.71 2.33
N THR A 461 -33.17 -1.12 1.16
CA THR A 461 -33.70 -2.28 0.43
C THR A 461 -32.63 -2.92 -0.44
N ILE A 462 -32.87 -4.18 -0.80
CA ILE A 462 -32.13 -4.92 -1.81
C ILE A 462 -33.08 -5.32 -2.94
N LEU A 463 -32.60 -5.27 -4.19
CA LEU A 463 -33.38 -5.56 -5.40
C LEU A 463 -32.53 -6.41 -6.34
N GLN A 464 -33.08 -7.49 -6.88
CA GLN A 464 -32.41 -8.23 -7.96
C GLN A 464 -32.54 -7.44 -9.26
N ALA A 465 -31.43 -6.91 -9.76
CA ALA A 465 -31.44 -6.04 -10.92
C ALA A 465 -31.01 -6.76 -12.20
N HIS A 466 -29.94 -7.54 -12.09
CA HIS A 466 -29.33 -8.31 -13.18
C HIS A 466 -29.10 -9.75 -12.76
N ASP A 467 -28.93 -10.64 -13.72
CA ASP A 467 -28.61 -12.06 -13.46
C ASP A 467 -27.09 -12.27 -13.31
N SER A 468 -26.30 -11.27 -13.71
CA SER A 468 -24.85 -11.25 -13.66
C SER A 468 -24.33 -9.98 -12.97
N ALA A 469 -23.02 -9.91 -12.74
CA ALA A 469 -22.38 -8.80 -12.05
C ALA A 469 -22.67 -7.45 -12.73
N VAL A 470 -23.14 -6.48 -11.96
CA VAL A 470 -23.35 -5.12 -12.45
C VAL A 470 -22.01 -4.41 -12.49
N ARG A 471 -21.62 -3.89 -13.64
CA ARG A 471 -20.28 -3.31 -13.87
C ARG A 471 -20.32 -1.79 -14.02
N ALA A 472 -21.36 -1.26 -14.63
CA ALA A 472 -21.50 0.17 -14.87
C ALA A 472 -22.91 0.64 -14.48
N MET A 473 -22.99 1.86 -13.93
CA MET A 473 -24.25 2.51 -13.54
C MET A 473 -24.10 4.02 -13.71
N ILE A 474 -25.00 4.64 -14.45
CA ILE A 474 -25.00 6.09 -14.70
C ILE A 474 -26.43 6.63 -14.78
N TRP A 475 -26.65 7.83 -14.25
CA TRP A 475 -27.90 8.56 -14.45
C TRP A 475 -27.85 9.37 -15.72
N SER A 476 -28.99 9.47 -16.41
CA SER A 476 -29.17 10.43 -17.47
C SER A 476 -29.10 11.86 -16.92
N ASN A 477 -28.64 12.79 -17.75
CA ASN A 477 -28.55 14.21 -17.41
C ASN A 477 -29.92 14.84 -17.08
N ASN A 478 -31.02 14.23 -17.54
CA ASN A 478 -32.37 14.66 -17.20
C ASN A 478 -32.91 14.01 -15.91
N GLU A 479 -32.10 13.20 -15.21
CA GLU A 479 -32.38 12.55 -13.92
C GLU A 479 -33.57 11.58 -13.90
N GLN A 480 -34.23 11.38 -15.04
CA GLN A 480 -35.40 10.50 -15.15
C GLN A 480 -35.02 9.03 -15.31
N TRP A 481 -33.86 8.76 -15.88
CA TRP A 481 -33.43 7.43 -16.26
C TRP A 481 -32.09 7.08 -15.62
N MET A 482 -31.95 5.83 -15.23
CA MET A 482 -30.68 5.25 -14.86
C MET A 482 -30.37 4.09 -15.80
N LEU A 483 -29.16 4.11 -16.34
CA LEU A 483 -28.61 3.07 -17.19
C LEU A 483 -27.69 2.19 -16.37
N THR A 484 -27.78 0.89 -16.60
CA THR A 484 -26.97 -0.10 -15.88
C THR A 484 -26.50 -1.16 -16.85
N GLY A 485 -25.23 -1.54 -16.77
CA GLY A 485 -24.59 -2.51 -17.65
C GLY A 485 -24.08 -3.69 -16.83
N ASP A 486 -24.36 -4.90 -17.32
CA ASP A 486 -23.90 -6.14 -16.70
C ASP A 486 -22.65 -6.73 -17.38
N HIS A 487 -22.17 -7.83 -16.83
CA HIS A 487 -21.02 -8.56 -17.35
C HIS A 487 -21.34 -9.39 -18.61
N ASN A 488 -22.61 -9.63 -18.93
CA ASN A 488 -23.03 -10.41 -20.10
C ASN A 488 -23.40 -9.52 -21.30
N GLY A 489 -23.23 -8.20 -21.17
CA GLY A 489 -23.49 -7.23 -22.24
C GLY A 489 -24.92 -6.69 -22.27
N PHE A 490 -25.75 -6.99 -21.28
CA PHE A 490 -27.08 -6.41 -21.12
C PHE A 490 -27.02 -5.03 -20.49
N VAL A 491 -27.75 -4.11 -21.11
CA VAL A 491 -28.02 -2.77 -20.62
C VAL A 491 -29.49 -2.67 -20.23
N LYS A 492 -29.77 -2.26 -19.00
CA LYS A 492 -31.13 -2.08 -18.47
C LYS A 492 -31.41 -0.63 -18.15
N TYR A 493 -32.63 -0.20 -18.50
CA TYR A 493 -33.18 1.11 -18.19
C TYR A 493 -34.02 1.05 -16.92
N TRP A 494 -33.73 1.96 -16.00
CA TRP A 494 -34.40 2.08 -14.72
C TRP A 494 -35.03 3.45 -14.58
N GLN A 495 -36.22 3.49 -14.01
CA GLN A 495 -36.82 4.71 -13.49
C GLN A 495 -36.29 5.03 -12.09
N SER A 496 -36.51 6.26 -11.62
CA SER A 496 -36.13 6.69 -10.26
C SER A 496 -36.75 5.86 -9.13
N ASN A 497 -37.90 5.22 -9.39
CA ASN A 497 -38.55 4.27 -8.49
C ASN A 497 -37.91 2.86 -8.48
N MET A 498 -36.78 2.66 -9.16
CA MET A 498 -36.10 1.38 -9.36
C MET A 498 -36.95 0.33 -10.09
N ASN A 499 -37.89 0.78 -10.93
CA ASN A 499 -38.57 -0.11 -11.84
C ASN A 499 -37.74 -0.30 -13.12
N ASN A 500 -37.58 -1.55 -13.54
CA ASN A 500 -36.97 -1.87 -14.81
C ASN A 500 -38.00 -1.64 -15.92
N VAL A 501 -37.65 -0.82 -16.91
CA VAL A 501 -38.53 -0.48 -18.02
C VAL A 501 -38.16 -1.23 -19.30
N GLN A 502 -36.87 -1.34 -19.60
CA GLN A 502 -36.37 -1.99 -20.81
C GLN A 502 -35.05 -2.70 -20.55
N VAL A 503 -34.87 -3.81 -21.25
CA VAL A 503 -33.64 -4.61 -21.25
C VAL A 503 -33.18 -4.77 -22.69
N TYR A 504 -31.93 -4.44 -22.97
CA TYR A 504 -31.33 -4.54 -24.29
C TYR A 504 -29.99 -5.27 -24.20
N GLN A 505 -29.72 -6.21 -25.10
CA GLN A 505 -28.40 -6.83 -25.22
C GLN A 505 -27.57 -5.97 -26.18
N ALA A 506 -26.73 -5.10 -25.64
CA ALA A 506 -25.92 -4.19 -26.43
C ALA A 506 -24.66 -4.85 -26.97
N HIS A 507 -24.04 -5.70 -26.15
CA HIS A 507 -22.77 -6.34 -26.46
C HIS A 507 -22.81 -7.83 -26.12
N THR A 508 -21.86 -8.57 -26.68
CA THR A 508 -21.56 -9.96 -26.29
C THR A 508 -20.61 -10.02 -25.09
N ASP A 509 -19.89 -8.94 -24.84
CA ASP A 509 -18.85 -8.80 -23.84
C ASP A 509 -19.29 -7.94 -22.64
N PRO A 510 -18.53 -7.97 -21.52
CA PRO A 510 -18.84 -7.18 -20.34
C PRO A 510 -18.87 -5.66 -20.59
N VAL A 511 -19.97 -5.00 -20.20
CA VAL A 511 -20.10 -3.54 -20.29
C VAL A 511 -19.33 -2.90 -19.14
N ARG A 512 -18.12 -2.39 -19.42
CA ARG A 512 -17.25 -1.78 -18.40
C ARG A 512 -17.51 -0.29 -18.15
N GLY A 513 -18.17 0.39 -19.09
CA GLY A 513 -18.47 1.82 -18.99
C GLY A 513 -19.75 2.17 -19.72
N LEU A 514 -20.42 3.22 -19.26
CA LEU A 514 -21.61 3.78 -19.88
C LEU A 514 -21.48 5.29 -19.87
N THR A 515 -21.82 5.94 -20.98
CA THR A 515 -21.93 7.40 -21.07
C THR A 515 -23.31 7.77 -21.61
N THR A 516 -23.85 8.88 -21.12
CA THR A 516 -25.10 9.46 -21.61
C THR A 516 -24.85 10.60 -22.60
N GLU A 517 -23.59 10.93 -22.85
CA GLU A 517 -23.18 11.99 -23.77
C GLU A 517 -23.09 11.47 -25.20
N LYS A 518 -23.28 12.38 -26.15
CA LYS A 518 -23.08 12.08 -27.56
C LYS A 518 -21.58 12.02 -27.84
N GLU A 519 -21.15 10.94 -28.48
CA GLU A 519 -19.78 10.78 -28.94
C GLU A 519 -19.39 11.94 -29.88
N LEU A 520 -18.28 12.62 -29.54
CA LEU A 520 -17.77 13.75 -30.32
C LEU A 520 -16.93 13.25 -31.51
N ALA A 521 -16.14 12.20 -31.29
CA ALA A 521 -15.33 11.51 -32.29
C ALA A 521 -14.94 10.13 -31.75
N GLY A 522 -14.86 9.16 -32.65
CA GLY A 522 -14.39 7.79 -32.40
C GLY A 522 -13.26 7.44 -33.35
N MET A 523 -12.38 6.55 -32.90
CA MET A 523 -11.35 5.94 -33.76
C MET A 523 -11.59 4.43 -33.76
N ASP A 524 -11.97 3.90 -34.92
CA ASP A 524 -12.06 2.47 -35.13
C ASP A 524 -10.65 1.86 -35.10
N ASP A 525 -10.49 0.67 -34.52
CA ASP A 525 -9.20 -0.03 -34.34
C ASP A 525 -8.13 0.76 -33.56
N ALA A 526 -8.58 1.59 -32.61
CA ALA A 526 -7.71 2.27 -31.65
C ALA A 526 -6.83 1.31 -30.84
N HIS A 527 -7.24 0.04 -30.66
CA HIS A 527 -6.47 -1.06 -30.08
C HIS A 527 -6.96 -2.38 -30.68
N GLU A 528 -6.08 -3.38 -30.77
CA GLU A 528 -6.43 -4.73 -31.27
C GLU A 528 -7.06 -5.62 -30.17
N GLY A 529 -7.09 -5.12 -28.94
CA GLY A 529 -7.57 -5.83 -27.76
C GLY A 529 -8.38 -4.93 -26.82
N MET A 530 -8.90 -5.54 -25.74
CA MET A 530 -9.66 -4.82 -24.74
C MET A 530 -8.77 -3.80 -24.01
N ILE A 531 -9.24 -2.56 -23.94
CA ILE A 531 -8.62 -1.52 -23.12
C ILE A 531 -9.00 -1.76 -21.65
N TRP A 532 -7.99 -1.85 -20.79
CA TRP A 532 -8.18 -2.13 -19.37
C TRP A 532 -8.15 -0.87 -18.52
N ASP A 533 -7.31 0.09 -18.89
CA ASP A 533 -7.13 1.32 -18.14
C ASP A 533 -6.81 2.49 -19.06
N MET A 534 -7.20 3.68 -18.64
CA MET A 534 -6.89 4.93 -19.31
C MET A 534 -6.62 6.03 -18.28
N SER A 535 -5.56 6.80 -18.48
CA SER A 535 -5.21 7.91 -17.60
C SER A 535 -4.88 9.16 -18.39
N TRP A 536 -5.53 10.27 -18.04
CA TRP A 536 -5.11 11.60 -18.50
C TRP A 536 -3.80 11.99 -17.81
N HIS A 537 -2.93 12.68 -18.53
CA HIS A 537 -1.82 13.40 -17.93
C HIS A 537 -2.39 14.42 -16.92
N PRO A 538 -1.74 14.71 -15.78
CA PRO A 538 -2.26 15.65 -14.77
C PRO A 538 -2.62 17.05 -15.30
N LEU A 539 -1.96 17.47 -16.38
CA LEU A 539 -2.23 18.74 -17.09
C LEU A 539 -3.29 18.63 -18.22
N GLY A 540 -3.86 17.45 -18.47
CA GLY A 540 -4.96 17.23 -19.42
C GLY A 540 -4.63 17.32 -20.91
N HIS A 541 -3.36 17.43 -21.31
CA HIS A 541 -2.98 17.58 -22.72
C HIS A 541 -2.67 16.26 -23.44
N MET A 542 -2.53 15.17 -22.68
CA MET A 542 -2.25 13.82 -23.17
C MET A 542 -3.15 12.83 -22.46
N LEU A 543 -3.56 11.79 -23.18
CA LEU A 543 -4.25 10.62 -22.64
C LEU A 543 -3.39 9.39 -22.91
N VAL A 544 -3.36 8.45 -21.98
CA VAL A 544 -2.67 7.16 -22.13
C VAL A 544 -3.70 6.06 -22.00
N SER A 545 -3.67 5.07 -22.89
CA SER A 545 -4.50 3.86 -22.80
C SER A 545 -3.61 2.62 -22.73
N GLY A 546 -3.97 1.68 -21.85
CA GLY A 546 -3.33 0.37 -21.72
C GLY A 546 -4.29 -0.75 -22.14
N SER A 547 -3.86 -1.62 -23.04
CA SER A 547 -4.69 -2.63 -23.67
C SER A 547 -4.13 -4.05 -23.53
N ASN A 548 -5.01 -5.04 -23.72
CA ASN A 548 -4.67 -6.45 -23.78
C ASN A 548 -3.85 -6.84 -25.02
N ASP A 549 -3.71 -5.94 -26.00
CA ASP A 549 -2.84 -6.14 -27.17
C ASP A 549 -1.34 -5.93 -26.86
N HIS A 550 -0.98 -5.85 -25.58
CA HIS A 550 0.37 -5.57 -25.09
C HIS A 550 0.91 -4.19 -25.49
N THR A 551 0.05 -3.28 -25.97
CA THR A 551 0.42 -1.92 -26.31
C THR A 551 -0.10 -0.89 -25.32
N THR A 552 0.72 0.11 -25.06
CA THR A 552 0.33 1.35 -24.39
C THR A 552 0.35 2.45 -25.43
N ARG A 553 -0.81 3.05 -25.71
CA ARG A 553 -0.94 4.12 -26.72
C ARG A 553 -1.09 5.47 -26.05
N PHE A 554 -0.45 6.48 -26.63
CA PHE A 554 -0.47 7.87 -26.17
C PHE A 554 -1.23 8.72 -27.17
N TRP A 555 -2.18 9.49 -26.66
CA TRP A 555 -3.09 10.32 -27.45
C TRP A 555 -2.89 11.78 -27.11
N THR A 556 -2.79 12.63 -28.12
CA THR A 556 -2.72 14.08 -27.99
C THR A 556 -3.84 14.71 -28.81
N ARG A 557 -4.25 15.93 -28.43
CA ARG A 557 -5.14 16.72 -29.28
C ARG A 557 -4.41 17.13 -30.56
N ASN A 558 -5.10 17.07 -31.69
CA ASN A 558 -4.61 17.62 -32.95
C ASN A 558 -4.31 19.11 -32.78
N ARG A 559 -3.15 19.55 -33.25
CA ARG A 559 -2.84 20.98 -33.36
C ARG A 559 -3.63 21.56 -34.53
N PRO A 560 -3.92 22.87 -34.53
CA PRO A 560 -4.52 23.51 -35.69
C PRO A 560 -3.67 23.26 -36.95
N GLY A 561 -4.22 22.53 -37.92
CA GLY A 561 -3.53 22.12 -39.16
C GLY A 561 -3.14 20.64 -39.23
N ASP A 562 -3.14 19.90 -38.11
CA ASP A 562 -2.85 18.46 -38.11
C ASP A 562 -4.03 17.69 -38.74
N THR A 563 -3.73 16.79 -39.68
CA THR A 563 -4.71 15.81 -40.16
C THR A 563 -4.73 14.59 -39.23
N VAL A 564 -5.91 13.96 -39.06
CA VAL A 564 -6.14 12.87 -38.07
C VAL A 564 -5.22 11.65 -38.28
N LEU A 565 -4.55 11.53 -39.43
CA LEU A 565 -3.84 10.32 -39.87
C LEU A 565 -2.30 10.46 -39.91
N GLU A 566 -1.73 11.63 -39.61
CA GLU A 566 -0.39 11.94 -40.12
C GLU A 566 0.82 11.33 -39.40
N ARG A 567 0.67 10.43 -38.40
CA ARG A 567 1.84 9.98 -37.60
C ARG A 567 1.89 8.54 -37.06
N SER A 568 0.98 7.64 -37.42
CA SER A 568 0.99 6.28 -36.83
C SER A 568 1.92 5.27 -37.51
N GLU A 569 2.26 5.44 -38.79
CA GLU A 569 3.04 4.41 -39.52
C GLU A 569 4.57 4.65 -39.52
N GLU A 570 5.03 5.91 -39.54
CA GLU A 570 6.48 6.20 -39.65
C GLU A 570 7.27 5.93 -38.37
N GLY A 571 6.64 6.00 -37.19
CA GLY A 571 7.31 5.78 -35.90
C GLY A 571 7.64 4.33 -35.59
N ILE A 572 6.85 3.38 -36.09
CA ILE A 572 7.04 1.94 -35.86
C ILE A 572 8.20 1.41 -36.71
N LEU A 573 8.35 1.90 -37.93
CA LEU A 573 9.42 1.52 -38.87
C LEU A 573 10.82 1.98 -38.41
N MET A 574 10.92 3.16 -37.77
CA MET A 574 12.19 3.71 -37.27
C MET A 574 12.81 2.90 -36.11
N HIS A 575 11.99 2.24 -35.30
CA HIS A 575 12.49 1.47 -34.14
C HIS A 575 12.93 0.06 -34.53
N ALA A 576 12.31 -0.53 -35.56
CA ALA A 576 12.72 -1.81 -36.12
C ALA A 576 14.04 -1.70 -36.92
N SER A 577 14.22 -0.62 -37.69
CA SER A 577 15.45 -0.39 -38.46
C SER A 577 16.69 -0.18 -37.57
N ARG A 578 16.52 0.42 -36.39
CA ARG A 578 17.61 0.69 -35.46
C ARG A 578 18.16 -0.55 -34.77
N LEU A 579 17.31 -1.55 -34.51
CA LEU A 579 17.72 -2.85 -33.97
C LEU A 579 18.47 -3.68 -35.02
N ASP A 580 18.03 -3.60 -36.28
CA ASP A 580 18.64 -4.31 -37.41
C ASP A 580 20.02 -3.72 -37.81
N GLN A 581 20.25 -2.45 -37.49
CA GLN A 581 21.53 -1.76 -37.68
C GLN A 581 22.54 -2.12 -36.58
N MET A 582 22.08 -2.24 -35.32
CA MET A 582 22.93 -2.69 -34.21
C MET A 582 23.41 -4.13 -34.35
N HIS A 583 22.56 -5.04 -34.83
CA HIS A 583 22.96 -6.43 -35.10
C HIS A 583 23.97 -6.55 -36.25
N ARG A 584 23.92 -5.66 -37.24
CA ARG A 584 24.93 -5.60 -38.30
C ARG A 584 26.28 -5.10 -37.81
N GLU A 585 26.29 -4.09 -36.94
CA GLU A 585 27.52 -3.56 -36.34
C GLU A 585 28.20 -4.57 -35.40
N GLU A 586 27.43 -5.40 -34.67
CA GLU A 586 27.99 -6.51 -33.86
C GLU A 586 28.62 -7.61 -34.73
N LEU A 587 27.98 -7.99 -35.84
CA LEU A 587 28.50 -8.99 -36.78
C LEU A 587 29.75 -8.51 -37.55
N GLU A 588 29.84 -7.20 -37.82
CA GLU A 588 31.03 -6.58 -38.43
C GLU A 588 32.20 -6.50 -37.45
N HIS A 589 31.94 -6.31 -36.15
CA HIS A 589 32.98 -6.31 -35.11
C HIS A 589 33.53 -7.71 -34.82
N GLU A 590 32.70 -8.76 -34.91
CA GLU A 590 33.18 -10.16 -34.82
C GLU A 590 34.01 -10.56 -36.05
N ARG A 591 33.60 -10.19 -37.27
CA ARG A 591 34.38 -10.46 -38.50
C ARG A 591 35.71 -9.71 -38.57
N ALA A 592 35.78 -8.49 -38.04
CA ALA A 592 37.02 -7.71 -38.01
C ALA A 592 38.09 -8.28 -37.05
N SER A 593 37.72 -9.22 -36.18
CA SER A 593 38.64 -9.83 -35.20
C SER A 593 39.34 -11.11 -35.70
N GLU A 594 38.88 -11.69 -36.81
CA GLU A 594 39.43 -12.95 -37.37
C GLU A 594 40.30 -12.79 -38.64
N GLU A 595 40.40 -11.61 -39.24
CA GLU A 595 41.16 -11.39 -40.49
C GLU A 595 42.24 -10.31 -40.35
N PHE A 596 43.38 -10.65 -39.74
CA PHE A 596 44.65 -9.91 -39.97
C PHE A 596 45.87 -10.85 -39.83
N ASN A 597 46.22 -11.51 -40.95
CA ASN A 597 47.52 -12.14 -41.17
C ASN A 597 48.21 -11.40 -42.33
N MET A 598 49.53 -11.23 -42.20
CA MET A 598 50.37 -10.18 -42.80
C MET A 598 50.42 -10.03 -44.34
N PRO A 599 50.92 -8.87 -44.84
CA PRO A 599 50.59 -8.27 -46.13
C PRO A 599 51.58 -8.55 -47.28
N GLY A 600 51.06 -8.54 -48.51
CA GLY A 600 51.86 -8.37 -49.73
C GLY A 600 51.40 -9.21 -50.92
N LEU A 601 50.78 -8.57 -51.91
CA LEU A 601 51.02 -8.68 -53.37
C LEU A 601 49.83 -8.14 -54.17
N GLY A 602 50.11 -7.33 -55.21
CA GLY A 602 49.44 -7.47 -56.51
C GLY A 602 48.27 -6.53 -56.82
N PHE A 603 48.46 -5.75 -57.89
CA PHE A 603 47.52 -4.83 -58.55
C PHE A 603 46.30 -5.51 -59.20
N GLU A 604 45.21 -4.74 -59.34
CA GLU A 604 44.36 -4.45 -60.54
C GLU A 604 42.93 -4.18 -60.04
N GLY A 605 42.29 -3.03 -60.27
CA GLY A 605 41.78 -2.57 -61.55
C GLY A 605 40.23 -2.57 -61.49
N ASP A 606 39.62 -1.39 -61.63
CA ASP A 606 38.19 -1.14 -61.89
C ASP A 606 37.12 -1.69 -60.93
N LEU A 607 36.67 -0.85 -59.99
CA LEU A 607 35.29 -0.96 -59.44
C LEU A 607 34.78 0.29 -58.70
N LEU A 608 35.53 1.40 -58.66
CA LEU A 608 35.09 2.64 -58.02
C LEU A 608 34.30 3.59 -58.93
N GLU A 609 34.12 3.24 -60.21
CA GLU A 609 33.41 4.08 -61.18
C GLU A 609 31.98 3.61 -61.48
N GLN A 610 31.52 2.52 -60.86
CA GLN A 610 30.15 2.00 -61.03
C GLN A 610 29.20 2.26 -59.85
N LEU A 611 29.68 2.76 -58.71
CA LEU A 611 28.83 3.04 -57.54
C LEU A 611 28.46 4.52 -57.35
N GLN A 612 29.02 5.43 -58.16
CA GLN A 612 28.71 6.87 -58.08
C GLN A 612 27.58 7.32 -59.01
N GLN A 613 27.04 6.45 -59.87
CA GLN A 613 26.04 6.81 -60.90
C GLN A 613 24.58 6.44 -60.57
N GLN A 614 24.26 5.97 -59.35
CA GLN A 614 22.89 5.59 -58.97
C GLN A 614 22.19 6.53 -57.97
N HIS A 615 22.75 7.72 -57.70
CA HIS A 615 22.17 8.62 -56.70
C HIS A 615 21.74 10.02 -57.16
N ASP A 616 21.58 10.25 -58.47
CA ASP A 616 21.16 11.58 -58.99
C ASP A 616 20.06 11.53 -60.09
N VAL A 617 19.10 10.59 -60.02
CA VAL A 617 18.06 10.45 -61.07
C VAL A 617 16.61 10.70 -60.61
N TYR A 618 16.32 11.07 -59.35
CA TYR A 618 14.92 11.31 -58.94
C TYR A 618 14.55 12.74 -58.54
N ASN A 619 15.32 13.76 -58.97
CA ASN A 619 14.95 15.17 -58.78
C ASN A 619 15.14 16.01 -60.05
N ARG A 620 14.24 15.82 -61.04
CA ARG A 620 13.57 16.89 -61.82
C ARG A 620 12.84 16.35 -63.04
N ARG A 621 11.54 16.62 -63.14
CA ARG A 621 10.91 17.16 -64.36
C ARG A 621 9.58 17.84 -64.02
N GLU A 622 9.43 19.03 -64.58
CA GLU A 622 8.35 20.01 -64.47
C GLU A 622 7.09 19.61 -65.25
N ALA A 623 5.96 20.23 -64.89
CA ALA A 623 5.03 20.81 -65.86
C ALA A 623 4.25 21.96 -65.20
N GLY A 624 4.46 23.19 -65.67
CA GLY A 624 3.74 24.37 -65.20
C GLY A 624 2.38 24.59 -65.88
N ILE A 625 1.60 25.52 -65.34
CA ILE A 625 0.58 26.27 -66.09
C ILE A 625 0.82 27.78 -65.86
N PRO A 626 0.71 28.62 -66.91
CA PRO A 626 1.24 29.98 -66.97
C PRO A 626 0.19 31.06 -66.66
N GLY A 627 0.65 32.20 -66.13
CA GLY A 627 -0.08 33.46 -66.13
C GLY A 627 -0.58 33.91 -64.75
N LEU A 628 0.21 34.77 -64.08
CA LEU A 628 -0.25 35.93 -63.30
C LEU A 628 0.99 36.58 -62.67
N ASP A 629 1.57 37.52 -63.41
CA ASP A 629 2.68 38.37 -62.99
C ASP A 629 2.23 39.35 -61.90
N PHE A 630 3.04 39.51 -60.86
CA PHE A 630 2.96 40.65 -59.96
C PHE A 630 3.77 41.80 -60.56
N SER A 631 3.08 42.78 -61.15
CA SER A 631 3.63 44.13 -61.31
C SER A 631 3.05 45.03 -60.21
N ASN A 632 3.95 45.62 -59.44
CA ASN A 632 3.69 46.81 -58.64
C ASN A 632 3.06 47.90 -59.53
N ASP A 633 2.07 48.61 -58.99
CA ASP A 633 2.08 50.09 -58.94
C ASP A 633 0.87 50.57 -58.13
N ASP A 634 1.19 51.41 -57.14
CA ASP A 634 0.52 52.64 -56.73
C ASP A 634 -1.02 52.76 -56.93
N ASP A 635 -1.73 52.95 -55.83
CA ASP A 635 -2.18 54.28 -55.38
C ASP A 635 -3.57 54.27 -54.71
N GLU A 636 -3.69 55.15 -53.73
CA GLU A 636 -4.90 55.80 -53.22
C GLU A 636 -6.15 54.98 -52.82
N GLY A 637 -6.35 54.93 -51.49
CA GLY A 637 -7.36 55.82 -50.90
C GLY A 637 -8.77 55.27 -50.66
N ARG A 638 -9.07 54.99 -49.38
CA ARG A 638 -10.12 55.64 -48.55
C ARG A 638 -10.40 54.77 -47.32
N ARG A 639 -10.00 55.18 -46.11
CA ARG A 639 -10.70 56.10 -45.19
C ARG A 639 -12.13 55.68 -44.80
N ARG A 640 -12.27 55.61 -43.46
CA ARG A 640 -13.45 55.74 -42.60
C ARG A 640 -14.12 54.39 -42.29
N ARG A 641 -14.42 54.05 -41.03
CA ARG A 641 -14.55 54.87 -39.83
C ARG A 641 -14.42 53.98 -38.60
#